data_AF-A0A833HKM5-F1
#
_entry.id   AF-A0A833HKM5-F1
#
_cell.length_a   1.000
_cell.length_b   1.000
_cell.length_c   1.000
_cell.angle_alpha   90.00
_cell.angle_beta   90.00
_cell.angle_gamma   90.00
#
_symmetry.space_group_name_H-M   'P 1'
#
loop_
_entity.id
_entity.type
_entity.pdbx_description
1 polymer ?
#
loop_
_entity_poly.entity_id
_entity_poly.type
_entity_poly.pdbx_seq_one_letter_code
_entity_poly.pdbx_strand_id
1 'polypeptide(L)'
;MRILHVVPSYLPAWRYGGPIRSVDGLARAQAAAGDEVEVFTTDADGPGRLDVPTDRAVDRGGVAVRYFPVGAPRRIFHSPRLGSALRERVREFDAVHLHSVFLWPTFAAARAAERARVRTFVSPRGMLVRELIAARGRLRKSVWIRLVERRTLARAAAIVVQSELERRELEALGLALAPVEVVPNGFDPREPEDDDEAAVPGELEALAGGGPYVLFLGRISWKKGIDRLIDAMAQMTRVPEALLVVAGNDDEGLRPGLEERARRAGLGARVRFTGEVRGAAKRLLLERAGVFCLPSRSENFGLAALEAMAAGRPVVVTPQVGLASLPEAEGGLVVAGPERRGQSGARRSPRGSGARSAPGRARAAARARAVRVGAGRGPDARDLPAAMTVLLGVSAYHPDAAAAAVVDGRFVAGVEEERFRRVKHWAGYPEQALRWCVEEAAAGDPAAVELFAVARQPRAHLARKAALALAHPRSLGRALGRARNLAQIADLGERLRASFGLERAPRVIAVEHHVAHLASAFYCSPFEEAACLSVDGFGDFVSVMIGRGRGRRIEVLERVYFPHSLGLFYTALTQYLGFPRFGDEYKAMALAARGEPRFARQLAAIVPERAGGGFALDLSYFRHLSEGVDFTWSDGAPELGTVFTPALPALLGPARRPDEELSARHFDVAASMQAVYEERFFALVRRALARAGSRNLALAGGCALNSLANGRLFERTDTRDVFIQAAAHDAGTALGAALWAHHEALGRPREAFVMEHAAWGPQYGEAEVRRALAAGIPGSGGRDGRFGEVAIESVPDEGSLCTATAAALAGGEVVGWFQGRSEWGPRALGHRSILADPRRADMRELLNRKIKRRESFRPFAPSVLEERTGEWFTIDYPDPFMLKVYPVRPEQRARVPAVTNVDGTGRLQTVSERANPRYHRLIAAFDRLTGVPMLLNTSFNENEPIVNTPAEALDCFLRTRMDRLVMGEVVVWRGAPDGQPAT
;
A
#
# COMPACT_ATOMS: atom_id res chain seq x y z
N MET A 1 -32.74 32.95 28.84
CA MET A 1 -32.73 33.27 27.39
C MET A 1 -33.65 32.32 26.67
N ARG A 2 -34.12 32.67 25.48
CA ARG A 2 -34.90 31.80 24.60
C ARG A 2 -33.96 31.16 23.57
N ILE A 3 -33.75 29.86 23.65
CA ILE A 3 -32.74 29.14 22.85
C ILE A 3 -33.42 28.13 21.95
N LEU A 4 -33.15 28.22 20.64
CA LEU A 4 -33.62 27.25 19.65
C LEU A 4 -32.50 26.28 19.26
N HIS A 5 -32.66 25.00 19.57
CA HIS A 5 -31.80 23.94 19.05
C HIS A 5 -32.36 23.41 17.73
N VAL A 6 -31.51 23.29 16.71
CA VAL A 6 -31.89 22.68 15.43
C VAL A 6 -31.02 21.46 15.17
N VAL A 7 -31.66 20.30 15.08
CA VAL A 7 -31.02 18.99 14.98
C VAL A 7 -31.78 18.14 13.96
N PRO A 8 -31.11 17.33 13.12
CA PRO A 8 -31.79 16.53 12.08
C PRO A 8 -32.70 15.44 12.64
N SER A 9 -32.34 14.87 13.78
CA SER A 9 -33.03 13.76 14.45
C SER A 9 -32.93 13.97 15.96
N TYR A 10 -33.98 13.63 16.70
CA TYR A 10 -34.05 13.78 18.15
C TYR A 10 -34.77 12.58 18.77
N LEU A 11 -34.88 12.52 20.10
CA LEU A 11 -35.63 11.47 20.80
C LEU A 11 -37.03 11.27 20.20
N PRO A 12 -37.59 10.05 20.12
CA PRO A 12 -37.00 8.75 20.47
C PRO A 12 -36.22 8.09 19.30
N ALA A 13 -35.63 8.85 18.35
CA ALA A 13 -34.93 8.31 17.18
C ALA A 13 -33.53 7.72 17.50
N TRP A 14 -33.45 6.83 18.49
CA TRP A 14 -32.22 6.32 19.10
C TRP A 14 -31.20 5.70 18.13
N ARG A 15 -31.65 5.20 16.98
CA ARG A 15 -30.77 4.59 15.96
C ARG A 15 -29.65 5.49 15.43
N TYR A 16 -29.80 6.82 15.49
CA TYR A 16 -28.76 7.74 15.01
C TYR A 16 -27.65 8.00 16.06
N GLY A 17 -27.79 7.45 17.27
CA GLY A 17 -26.72 7.32 18.25
C GLY A 17 -26.45 8.55 19.13
N GLY A 18 -25.21 8.65 19.62
CA GLY A 18 -24.78 9.57 20.68
C GLY A 18 -25.10 11.07 20.52
N PRO A 19 -25.13 11.67 19.31
CA PRO A 19 -25.53 13.06 19.16
C PRO A 19 -26.90 13.38 19.77
N ILE A 20 -27.87 12.47 19.67
CA ILE A 20 -29.21 12.69 20.22
C ILE A 20 -29.15 12.85 21.74
N ARG A 21 -28.48 11.92 22.43
CA ARG A 21 -28.29 11.97 23.90
C ARG A 21 -27.62 13.26 24.35
N SER A 22 -26.55 13.65 23.67
CA SER A 22 -25.80 14.85 24.03
C SER A 22 -26.52 16.17 23.72
N VAL A 23 -27.45 16.20 22.74
CA VAL A 23 -28.28 17.40 22.51
C VAL A 23 -29.39 17.45 23.54
N ASP A 24 -30.00 16.31 23.87
CA ASP A 24 -31.07 16.25 24.87
C ASP A 24 -30.61 16.63 26.27
N GLY A 25 -29.50 16.03 26.74
CA GLY A 25 -28.93 16.39 28.04
C GLY A 25 -28.53 17.87 28.12
N LEU A 26 -28.00 18.45 27.03
CA LEU A 26 -27.69 19.88 26.97
C LEU A 26 -28.96 20.74 27.06
N ALA A 27 -29.99 20.44 26.27
CA ALA A 27 -31.23 21.20 26.23
C ALA A 27 -31.95 21.17 27.60
N ARG A 28 -31.99 20.00 28.25
CA ARG A 28 -32.57 19.85 29.59
C ARG A 28 -31.76 20.59 30.65
N ALA A 29 -30.44 20.51 30.61
CA ALA A 29 -29.58 21.23 31.55
C ALA A 29 -29.76 22.76 31.43
N GLN A 30 -29.92 23.28 30.21
CA GLN A 30 -30.20 24.70 29.97
C GLN A 30 -31.60 25.09 30.48
N ALA A 31 -32.61 24.25 30.22
CA ALA A 31 -33.96 24.46 30.75
C ALA A 31 -33.97 24.46 32.30
N ALA A 32 -33.26 23.52 32.93
CA ALA A 32 -33.10 23.46 34.38
C ALA A 32 -32.31 24.67 34.95
N ALA A 33 -31.42 25.26 34.16
CA ALA A 33 -30.72 26.50 34.50
C ALA A 33 -31.58 27.78 34.33
N GLY A 34 -32.84 27.64 33.89
CA GLY A 34 -33.80 28.74 33.74
C GLY A 34 -33.92 29.33 32.33
N ASP A 35 -33.34 28.71 31.31
CA ASP A 35 -33.55 29.10 29.91
C ASP A 35 -34.87 28.52 29.34
N GLU A 36 -35.51 29.24 28.41
CA GLU A 36 -36.64 28.70 27.64
C GLU A 36 -36.07 28.00 26.40
N VAL A 37 -36.09 26.66 26.40
CA VAL A 37 -35.43 25.85 25.37
C VAL A 37 -36.45 25.17 24.47
N GLU A 38 -36.31 25.38 23.16
CA GLU A 38 -37.11 24.72 22.13
C GLU A 38 -36.23 23.96 21.13
N VAL A 39 -36.66 22.78 20.69
CA VAL A 39 -35.94 21.93 19.73
C VAL A 39 -36.76 21.76 18.45
N PHE A 40 -36.19 22.13 17.31
CA PHE A 40 -36.75 21.83 15.99
C PHE A 40 -36.00 20.66 15.35
N THR A 41 -36.75 19.62 14.98
CA THR A 41 -36.22 18.36 14.44
C THR A 41 -37.16 17.73 13.41
N THR A 42 -36.74 16.62 12.79
CA THR A 42 -37.60 15.88 11.86
C THR A 42 -38.11 14.57 12.46
N ASP A 43 -39.18 14.01 11.88
CA ASP A 43 -39.74 12.69 12.19
C ASP A 43 -38.90 11.52 11.61
N ALA A 44 -37.64 11.76 11.21
CA ALA A 44 -36.83 10.76 10.52
C ALA A 44 -36.43 9.60 11.45
N ASP A 45 -36.63 8.36 10.99
CA ASP A 45 -36.21 7.15 11.69
C ASP A 45 -35.77 6.03 10.71
N GLY A 46 -34.53 6.14 10.19
CA GLY A 46 -33.95 5.20 9.24
C GLY A 46 -34.79 5.13 7.95
N PRO A 47 -35.16 3.92 7.48
CA PRO A 47 -36.09 3.78 6.36
C PRO A 47 -37.54 4.17 6.73
N GLY A 48 -37.90 4.22 8.02
CA GLY A 48 -39.23 4.56 8.53
C GLY A 48 -39.35 6.00 9.04
N ARG A 49 -40.48 6.32 9.69
CA ARG A 49 -40.74 7.60 10.37
C ARG A 49 -41.07 7.32 11.83
N LEU A 50 -40.75 8.25 12.72
CA LEU A 50 -41.21 8.22 14.10
C LEU A 50 -42.72 8.39 14.15
N ASP A 51 -43.37 7.61 15.01
CA ASP A 51 -44.76 7.84 15.41
C ASP A 51 -44.80 8.93 16.48
N VAL A 52 -44.68 10.17 16.04
CA VAL A 52 -44.71 11.36 16.90
C VAL A 52 -45.62 12.42 16.31
N PRO A 53 -46.30 13.23 17.15
CA PRO A 53 -47.09 14.32 16.63
C PRO A 53 -46.23 15.35 15.90
N THR A 54 -46.54 15.61 14.63
CA THR A 54 -45.85 16.62 13.84
C THR A 54 -46.50 17.99 13.96
N ASP A 55 -45.72 19.05 13.76
CA ASP A 55 -46.16 20.47 13.70
C ASP A 55 -46.77 21.04 15.00
N ARG A 56 -46.63 20.35 16.14
CA ARG A 56 -46.96 20.85 17.49
C ARG A 56 -45.83 20.56 18.47
N ALA A 57 -45.67 21.41 19.49
CA ALA A 57 -44.70 21.19 20.54
C ALA A 57 -45.16 20.03 21.44
N VAL A 58 -44.22 19.16 21.76
CA VAL A 58 -44.37 18.09 22.74
C VAL A 58 -43.36 18.37 23.84
N ASP A 59 -43.81 18.41 25.09
CA ASP A 59 -42.90 18.52 26.23
C ASP A 59 -42.11 17.22 26.41
N ARG A 60 -40.80 17.34 26.53
CA ARG A 60 -39.88 16.23 26.76
C ARG A 60 -38.91 16.64 27.87
N GLY A 61 -39.32 16.40 29.12
CA GLY A 61 -38.48 16.67 30.28
C GLY A 61 -38.19 18.15 30.47
N GLY A 62 -39.20 19.02 30.28
CA GLY A 62 -39.07 20.47 30.40
C GLY A 62 -38.53 21.18 29.15
N VAL A 63 -38.32 20.46 28.05
CA VAL A 63 -37.90 21.00 26.75
C VAL A 63 -39.04 20.86 25.74
N ALA A 64 -39.41 21.97 25.09
CA ALA A 64 -40.42 21.95 24.05
C ALA A 64 -39.84 21.42 22.73
N VAL A 65 -40.32 20.28 22.22
CA VAL A 65 -39.80 19.67 20.99
C VAL A 65 -40.86 19.67 19.88
N ARG A 66 -40.51 20.18 18.69
CA ARG A 66 -41.35 20.13 17.48
C ARG A 66 -40.73 19.24 16.41
N TYR A 67 -41.49 18.20 16.03
CA TYR A 67 -41.15 17.30 14.94
C TYR A 67 -41.81 17.78 13.65
N PHE A 68 -41.05 17.78 12.56
CA PHE A 68 -41.53 18.13 11.24
C PHE A 68 -41.40 16.94 10.28
N PRO A 69 -42.36 16.73 9.36
CA PRO A 69 -42.28 15.62 8.41
C PRO A 69 -41.05 15.72 7.51
N VAL A 70 -40.26 14.65 7.43
CA VAL A 70 -39.14 14.55 6.49
C VAL A 70 -39.67 14.26 5.07
N GLY A 71 -39.15 14.99 4.10
CA GLY A 71 -39.46 14.89 2.68
C GLY A 71 -38.29 14.36 1.84
N ALA A 72 -38.50 14.24 0.54
CA ALA A 72 -37.43 13.86 -0.39
C ALA A 72 -36.50 15.06 -0.69
N PRO A 73 -35.17 14.87 -0.80
CA PRO A 73 -34.44 13.61 -0.55
C PRO A 73 -34.17 13.39 0.95
N ARG A 74 -34.58 12.24 1.48
CA ARG A 74 -34.52 11.92 2.93
C ARG A 74 -33.10 11.89 3.50
N ARG A 75 -32.10 11.55 2.67
CA ARG A 75 -30.68 11.47 3.06
C ARG A 75 -30.08 12.76 3.61
N ILE A 76 -30.68 13.92 3.35
CA ILE A 76 -30.24 15.22 3.88
C ILE A 76 -31.23 15.80 4.89
N PHE A 77 -32.23 15.03 5.33
CA PHE A 77 -33.29 15.45 6.25
C PHE A 77 -34.06 16.68 5.75
N HIS A 78 -34.35 16.72 4.44
CA HIS A 78 -35.10 17.80 3.82
C HIS A 78 -36.51 17.89 4.44
N SER A 79 -36.93 19.06 4.94
CA SER A 79 -38.30 19.24 5.48
C SER A 79 -38.83 20.65 5.20
N PRO A 80 -39.66 20.84 4.16
CA PRO A 80 -40.21 22.15 3.83
C PRO A 80 -40.98 22.82 4.99
N ARG A 81 -41.71 22.05 5.80
CA ARG A 81 -42.47 22.55 6.95
C ARG A 81 -41.56 23.10 8.05
N LEU A 82 -40.48 22.39 8.37
CA LEU A 82 -39.42 22.91 9.26
C LEU A 82 -38.87 24.24 8.73
N GLY A 83 -38.64 24.32 7.41
CA GLY A 83 -38.16 25.55 6.77
C GLY A 83 -39.12 26.73 6.88
N SER A 84 -40.43 26.49 6.79
CA SER A 84 -41.45 27.53 7.01
C SER A 84 -41.48 27.98 8.47
N ALA A 85 -41.54 27.04 9.41
CA ALA A 85 -41.51 27.34 10.85
C ALA A 85 -40.27 28.14 11.26
N LEU A 86 -39.09 27.80 10.72
CA LEU A 86 -37.87 28.58 10.93
C LEU A 86 -37.98 30.01 10.41
N ARG A 87 -38.60 30.25 9.24
CA ARG A 87 -38.74 31.61 8.70
C ARG A 87 -39.68 32.48 9.54
N GLU A 88 -40.72 31.87 10.12
CA GLU A 88 -41.74 32.57 10.89
C GLU A 88 -41.27 32.88 12.31
N ARG A 89 -40.64 31.88 12.96
CA ARG A 89 -40.43 31.89 14.41
C ARG A 89 -39.00 32.12 14.86
N VAL A 90 -37.99 32.02 13.99
CA VAL A 90 -36.58 32.14 14.44
C VAL A 90 -36.29 33.47 15.16
N ARG A 91 -37.00 34.55 14.81
CA ARG A 91 -36.91 35.88 15.43
C ARG A 91 -37.43 35.94 16.88
N GLU A 92 -38.14 34.92 17.33
CA GLU A 92 -38.65 34.80 18.70
C GLU A 92 -37.54 34.40 19.69
N PHE A 93 -36.41 33.90 19.20
CA PHE A 93 -35.32 33.36 20.01
C PHE A 93 -34.15 34.32 20.10
N ASP A 94 -33.46 34.29 21.25
CA ASP A 94 -32.24 35.06 21.50
C ASP A 94 -31.02 34.42 20.81
N ALA A 95 -31.03 33.09 20.69
CA ALA A 95 -29.95 32.30 20.09
C ALA A 95 -30.47 31.05 19.37
N VAL A 96 -29.76 30.63 18.32
CA VAL A 96 -29.99 29.38 17.59
C VAL A 96 -28.74 28.50 17.67
N HIS A 97 -28.86 27.29 18.19
CA HIS A 97 -27.78 26.31 18.27
C HIS A 97 -27.98 25.20 17.22
N LEU A 98 -27.10 25.18 16.23
CA LEU A 98 -27.11 24.19 15.15
C LEU A 98 -26.28 22.96 15.56
N HIS A 99 -26.89 21.79 15.50
CA HIS A 99 -26.19 20.52 15.73
C HIS A 99 -26.09 19.74 14.44
N SER A 100 -24.85 19.45 14.04
CA SER A 100 -24.45 18.84 12.76
C SER A 100 -24.13 19.84 11.65
N VAL A 101 -23.49 19.34 10.60
CA VAL A 101 -23.20 20.05 9.33
C VAL A 101 -23.53 19.14 8.15
N PHE A 102 -23.60 19.68 6.93
CA PHE A 102 -23.97 18.97 5.69
C PHE A 102 -25.43 18.55 5.57
N LEU A 103 -26.29 18.96 6.50
CA LEU A 103 -27.69 18.55 6.56
C LEU A 103 -28.62 19.75 6.35
N TRP A 104 -29.74 19.49 5.67
CA TRP A 104 -30.66 20.55 5.25
C TRP A 104 -31.25 21.35 6.43
N PRO A 105 -31.66 20.75 7.57
CA PRO A 105 -32.20 21.51 8.70
C PRO A 105 -31.24 22.57 9.23
N THR A 106 -29.96 22.19 9.41
CA THR A 106 -28.91 23.10 9.90
C THR A 106 -28.62 24.22 8.91
N PHE A 107 -28.64 23.93 7.60
CA PHE A 107 -28.52 24.95 6.56
C PHE A 107 -29.70 25.93 6.56
N ALA A 108 -30.93 25.40 6.62
CA ALA A 108 -32.15 26.22 6.60
C ALA A 108 -32.20 27.15 7.82
N ALA A 109 -31.85 26.64 9.00
CA ALA A 109 -31.79 27.41 10.24
C ALA A 109 -30.71 28.50 10.20
N ALA A 110 -29.50 28.17 9.73
CA ALA A 110 -28.43 29.16 9.55
C ALA A 110 -28.88 30.34 8.67
N ARG A 111 -29.58 30.05 7.55
CA ARG A 111 -30.07 31.09 6.64
C ARG A 111 -31.24 31.88 7.23
N ALA A 112 -32.13 31.25 7.99
CA ALA A 112 -33.24 31.93 8.65
C ALA A 112 -32.74 32.87 9.76
N ALA A 113 -31.86 32.38 10.63
CA ALA A 113 -31.23 33.16 11.69
C ALA A 113 -30.42 34.34 11.14
N GLU A 114 -29.66 34.12 10.06
CA GLU A 114 -28.89 35.18 9.38
C GLU A 114 -29.81 36.31 8.85
N ARG A 115 -30.97 35.98 8.28
CA ARG A 115 -31.96 36.98 7.82
C ARG A 115 -32.63 37.72 8.97
N ALA A 116 -32.92 37.01 10.06
CA ALA A 116 -33.54 37.57 11.27
C ALA A 116 -32.54 38.27 12.21
N ARG A 117 -31.24 38.23 11.90
CA ARG A 117 -30.14 38.76 12.73
C ARG A 117 -30.07 38.14 14.13
N VAL A 118 -30.45 36.88 14.26
CA VAL A 118 -30.35 36.10 15.51
C VAL A 118 -28.99 35.40 15.60
N ARG A 119 -28.38 35.39 16.79
CA ARG A 119 -27.05 34.81 17.00
C ARG A 119 -27.09 33.30 16.79
N THR A 120 -26.14 32.77 16.01
CA THR A 120 -26.08 31.34 15.67
C THR A 120 -24.83 30.70 16.25
N PHE A 121 -24.98 29.58 16.95
CA PHE A 121 -23.91 28.72 17.44
C PHE A 121 -23.88 27.43 16.63
N VAL A 122 -22.71 26.87 16.35
CA VAL A 122 -22.58 25.67 15.51
C VAL A 122 -21.78 24.60 16.23
N SER A 123 -22.34 23.40 16.37
CA SER A 123 -21.62 22.22 16.84
C SER A 123 -21.47 21.20 15.71
N PRO A 124 -20.27 21.08 15.10
CA PRO A 124 -20.00 20.16 14.00
C PRO A 124 -20.13 18.68 14.37
N ARG A 125 -19.90 18.32 15.65
CA ARG A 125 -20.06 16.98 16.20
C ARG A 125 -19.26 15.89 15.46
N GLY A 126 -17.99 16.18 15.15
CA GLY A 126 -17.04 15.25 14.55
C GLY A 126 -17.25 14.97 13.06
N MET A 127 -18.01 15.83 12.36
CA MET A 127 -18.24 15.71 10.91
C MET A 127 -17.26 16.52 10.06
N LEU A 128 -16.50 17.44 10.65
CA LEU A 128 -15.52 18.31 9.98
C LEU A 128 -14.07 17.79 10.11
N VAL A 129 -13.87 16.49 9.91
CA VAL A 129 -12.54 15.85 9.96
C VAL A 129 -12.01 15.66 8.54
N ARG A 130 -10.79 16.14 8.28
CA ARG A 130 -10.18 16.17 6.93
C ARG A 130 -10.15 14.79 6.26
N GLU A 131 -9.75 13.78 7.02
CA GLU A 131 -9.64 12.39 6.59
C GLU A 131 -11.02 11.79 6.26
N LEU A 132 -12.04 12.11 7.07
CA LEU A 132 -13.42 11.63 6.86
C LEU A 132 -14.10 12.32 5.67
N ILE A 133 -13.82 13.60 5.45
CA ILE A 133 -14.27 14.36 4.27
C ILE A 133 -13.61 13.77 3.01
N ALA A 134 -12.33 13.39 3.09
CA ALA A 134 -11.60 12.76 2.00
C ALA A 134 -12.10 11.33 1.69
N ALA A 135 -12.51 10.57 2.70
CA ALA A 135 -12.98 9.18 2.56
C ALA A 135 -14.38 9.04 1.95
N ARG A 136 -15.31 9.99 2.18
CA ARG A 136 -16.70 9.93 1.64
C ARG A 136 -17.03 11.17 0.79
N GLY A 137 -16.66 11.12 -0.49
CA GLY A 137 -17.19 12.02 -1.54
C GLY A 137 -16.60 13.43 -1.58
N ARG A 138 -15.27 13.53 -1.66
CA ARG A 138 -14.45 14.77 -1.62
C ARG A 138 -15.02 15.91 -2.49
N LEU A 139 -15.42 15.68 -3.74
CA LEU A 139 -15.92 16.78 -4.59
C LEU A 139 -17.23 17.41 -4.10
N ARG A 140 -18.25 16.60 -3.77
CA ARG A 140 -19.56 17.13 -3.36
C ARG A 140 -19.50 17.83 -2.00
N LYS A 141 -18.75 17.24 -1.06
CA LYS A 141 -18.56 17.83 0.26
C LYS A 141 -17.63 19.03 0.21
N SER A 142 -16.55 19.03 -0.55
CA SER A 142 -15.69 20.22 -0.69
C SER A 142 -16.40 21.38 -1.40
N VAL A 143 -17.26 21.11 -2.39
CA VAL A 143 -18.11 22.13 -3.01
C VAL A 143 -19.16 22.65 -2.02
N TRP A 144 -19.83 21.77 -1.26
CA TRP A 144 -20.77 22.18 -0.22
C TRP A 144 -20.09 22.96 0.92
N ILE A 145 -18.91 22.53 1.38
CA ILE A 145 -18.10 23.26 2.35
C ILE A 145 -17.79 24.65 1.82
N ARG A 146 -17.33 24.76 0.57
CA ARG A 146 -16.94 26.04 -0.04
C ARG A 146 -18.13 26.98 -0.27
N LEU A 147 -19.28 26.46 -0.68
CA LEU A 147 -20.46 27.25 -1.07
C LEU A 147 -21.44 27.49 0.08
N VAL A 148 -21.51 26.59 1.05
CA VAL A 148 -22.56 26.56 2.08
C VAL A 148 -21.97 26.68 3.48
N GLU A 149 -21.12 25.75 3.92
CA GLU A 149 -20.67 25.70 5.32
C GLU A 149 -19.64 26.77 5.66
N ARG A 150 -18.77 27.17 4.72
CA ARG A 150 -17.77 28.23 4.94
C ARG A 150 -18.44 29.51 5.43
N ARG A 151 -19.59 29.87 4.85
CA ARG A 151 -20.36 31.04 5.28
C ARG A 151 -20.95 30.85 6.67
N THR A 152 -21.51 29.67 6.96
CA THR A 152 -22.12 29.36 8.26
C THR A 152 -21.08 29.39 9.37
N LEU A 153 -19.94 28.71 9.19
CA LEU A 153 -18.86 28.61 10.17
C LEU A 153 -18.15 29.95 10.42
N ALA A 154 -17.96 30.77 9.37
CA ALA A 154 -17.34 32.08 9.52
C ALA A 154 -18.26 33.14 10.16
N ARG A 155 -19.59 32.96 10.11
CA ARG A 155 -20.59 33.93 10.60
C ARG A 155 -21.29 33.53 11.90
N ALA A 156 -20.99 32.34 12.41
CA ALA A 156 -21.48 31.94 13.72
C ALA A 156 -20.96 32.91 14.80
N ALA A 157 -21.70 33.05 15.89
CA ALA A 157 -21.23 33.75 17.09
C ALA A 157 -20.08 32.97 17.75
N ALA A 158 -20.20 31.64 17.79
CA ALA A 158 -19.12 30.72 18.15
C ALA A 158 -19.35 29.33 17.54
N ILE A 159 -18.26 28.58 17.37
CA ILE A 159 -18.28 27.16 17.02
C ILE A 159 -17.99 26.37 18.30
N VAL A 160 -18.92 25.51 18.70
CA VAL A 160 -18.83 24.73 19.94
C VAL A 160 -18.44 23.29 19.61
N VAL A 161 -17.19 22.95 19.87
CA VAL A 161 -16.60 21.61 19.69
C VAL A 161 -16.56 20.87 21.01
N GLN A 162 -16.57 19.53 20.98
CA GLN A 162 -16.67 18.68 22.17
C GLN A 162 -15.32 18.27 22.74
N SER A 163 -14.23 18.45 21.98
CA SER A 163 -12.89 18.08 22.42
C SER A 163 -11.82 18.96 21.78
N GLU A 164 -10.66 18.99 22.42
CA GLU A 164 -9.46 19.64 21.86
C GLU A 164 -8.92 18.91 20.63
N LEU A 165 -9.29 17.63 20.45
CA LEU A 165 -9.04 16.90 19.21
C LEU A 165 -9.90 17.48 18.07
N GLU A 166 -11.21 17.64 18.29
CA GLU A 166 -12.12 18.22 17.29
C GLU A 166 -11.73 19.66 16.92
N ARG A 167 -11.28 20.48 17.90
CA ARG A 167 -10.73 21.82 17.64
C ARG A 167 -9.59 21.76 16.62
N ARG A 168 -8.58 20.93 16.90
CA ARG A 168 -7.39 20.78 16.04
C ARG A 168 -7.74 20.26 14.65
N GLU A 169 -8.66 19.29 14.56
CA GLU A 169 -9.14 18.76 13.28
C GLU A 169 -9.90 19.82 12.46
N LEU A 170 -10.72 20.65 13.12
CA LEU A 170 -11.45 21.75 12.51
C LEU A 170 -10.52 22.86 11.99
N GLU A 171 -9.56 23.28 12.81
CA GLU A 171 -8.59 24.32 12.45
C GLU A 171 -7.69 23.87 11.29
N ALA A 172 -7.35 22.59 11.24
CA ALA A 172 -6.57 21.98 10.15
C ALA A 172 -7.27 22.02 8.77
N LEU A 173 -8.56 22.37 8.71
CA LEU A 173 -9.28 22.55 7.44
C LEU A 173 -8.91 23.85 6.70
N GLY A 174 -8.26 24.82 7.37
CA GLY A 174 -7.87 26.08 6.76
C GLY A 174 -9.06 26.96 6.31
N LEU A 175 -10.21 26.83 6.98
CA LEU A 175 -11.39 27.66 6.72
C LEU A 175 -11.34 28.92 7.59
N ALA A 176 -12.04 29.97 7.15
CA ALA A 176 -12.35 31.09 8.04
C ALA A 176 -13.39 30.60 9.07
N LEU A 177 -13.07 30.70 10.36
CA LEU A 177 -13.88 30.20 11.46
C LEU A 177 -14.24 31.36 12.40
N ALA A 178 -15.44 31.30 12.97
CA ALA A 178 -15.79 32.06 14.16
C ALA A 178 -14.99 31.54 15.39
N PRO A 179 -15.00 32.25 16.55
CA PRO A 179 -14.35 31.78 17.77
C PRO A 179 -14.75 30.34 18.09
N VAL A 180 -13.77 29.47 18.31
CA VAL A 180 -13.98 28.06 18.61
C VAL A 180 -13.87 27.87 20.12
N GLU A 181 -14.92 27.32 20.72
CA GLU A 181 -15.01 27.01 22.15
C GLU A 181 -15.10 25.49 22.35
N VAL A 182 -14.31 24.97 23.29
CA VAL A 182 -14.33 23.54 23.64
C VAL A 182 -15.25 23.37 24.85
N VAL A 183 -16.39 22.73 24.62
CA VAL A 183 -17.38 22.40 25.65
C VAL A 183 -17.59 20.89 25.63
N PRO A 184 -16.95 20.13 26.54
CA PRO A 184 -17.12 18.68 26.65
C PRO A 184 -18.59 18.27 26.82
N ASN A 185 -18.98 17.09 26.32
CA ASN A 185 -20.31 16.58 26.63
C ASN A 185 -20.37 16.17 28.11
N GLY A 186 -21.48 16.53 28.77
CA GLY A 186 -21.81 16.01 30.09
C GLY A 186 -22.46 14.63 30.04
N PHE A 187 -22.49 13.97 31.19
CA PHE A 187 -23.21 12.73 31.45
C PHE A 187 -23.69 12.74 32.91
N ASP A 188 -24.99 12.54 33.15
CA ASP A 188 -25.51 12.31 34.50
C ASP A 188 -25.81 10.80 34.68
N PRO A 189 -25.09 10.09 35.56
CA PRO A 189 -25.32 8.67 35.80
C PRO A 189 -26.67 8.35 36.46
N ARG A 190 -27.39 9.37 36.97
CA ARG A 190 -28.67 9.21 37.67
C ARG A 190 -29.88 9.46 36.77
N GLU A 191 -29.67 9.90 35.53
CA GLU A 191 -30.76 10.08 34.58
C GLU A 191 -31.33 8.70 34.17
N PRO A 192 -32.65 8.46 34.35
CA PRO A 192 -33.27 7.22 33.90
C PRO A 192 -33.29 7.14 32.38
N GLU A 193 -32.90 6.00 31.82
CA GLU A 193 -33.10 5.69 30.40
C GLU A 193 -34.53 5.17 30.15
N ASP A 194 -35.12 5.46 28.99
CA ASP A 194 -36.50 5.06 28.61
C ASP A 194 -36.76 3.53 28.76
N ASP A 195 -35.71 2.70 28.79
CA ASP A 195 -35.75 1.23 28.87
C ASP A 195 -35.22 0.67 30.22
N ASP A 196 -35.12 1.49 31.27
CA ASP A 196 -34.55 1.06 32.56
C ASP A 196 -35.42 0.06 33.34
N GLU A 197 -36.72 0.03 33.07
CA GLU A 197 -37.67 -0.91 33.68
C GLU A 197 -37.80 -2.23 32.87
N ALA A 198 -37.16 -2.31 31.70
CA ALA A 198 -37.19 -3.52 30.88
C ALA A 198 -36.36 -4.65 31.53
N ALA A 199 -36.93 -5.87 31.54
CA ALA A 199 -36.20 -7.05 32.01
C ALA A 199 -34.94 -7.28 31.17
N VAL A 200 -33.82 -7.57 31.82
CA VAL A 200 -32.56 -7.90 31.13
C VAL A 200 -32.70 -9.27 30.48
N PRO A 201 -32.38 -9.45 29.19
CA PRO A 201 -32.38 -10.76 28.55
C PRO A 201 -31.46 -11.74 29.29
N GLY A 202 -31.95 -12.95 29.59
CA GLY A 202 -31.20 -13.94 30.39
C GLY A 202 -29.83 -14.34 29.81
N GLU A 203 -29.66 -14.25 28.48
CA GLU A 203 -28.36 -14.45 27.83
C GLU A 203 -27.33 -13.39 28.23
N LEU A 204 -27.76 -12.14 28.43
CA LEU A 204 -26.90 -11.03 28.88
C LEU A 204 -26.62 -11.11 30.37
N GLU A 205 -27.57 -11.58 31.18
CA GLU A 205 -27.35 -11.86 32.61
C GLU A 205 -26.30 -12.97 32.79
N ALA A 206 -26.40 -14.06 32.03
CA ALA A 206 -25.41 -15.14 32.04
C ALA A 206 -24.03 -14.65 31.57
N LEU A 207 -23.97 -13.83 30.53
CA LEU A 207 -22.72 -13.24 30.03
C LEU A 207 -22.08 -12.31 31.07
N ALA A 208 -22.88 -11.51 31.76
CA ALA A 208 -22.42 -10.59 32.80
C ALA A 208 -22.01 -11.31 34.10
N GLY A 209 -22.60 -12.48 34.39
CA GLY A 209 -22.26 -13.34 35.53
C GLY A 209 -21.04 -14.24 35.34
N GLY A 210 -20.56 -14.42 34.11
CA GLY A 210 -19.53 -15.40 33.72
C GLY A 210 -18.06 -15.03 33.98
N GLY A 211 -17.77 -13.91 34.68
CA GLY A 211 -16.41 -13.44 34.97
C GLY A 211 -16.02 -12.13 34.25
N PRO A 212 -14.81 -11.58 34.47
CA PRO A 212 -14.41 -10.31 33.89
C PRO A 212 -14.19 -10.41 32.38
N TYR A 213 -14.81 -9.52 31.61
CA TYR A 213 -14.65 -9.42 30.16
C TYR A 213 -14.22 -8.03 29.71
N VAL A 214 -13.67 -7.97 28.49
CA VAL A 214 -13.39 -6.75 27.76
C VAL A 214 -14.68 -6.30 27.08
N LEU A 215 -15.16 -5.10 27.38
CA LEU A 215 -16.36 -4.55 26.77
C LEU A 215 -16.01 -3.52 25.71
N PHE A 216 -16.60 -3.68 24.53
CA PHE A 216 -16.77 -2.62 23.54
C PHE A 216 -18.27 -2.28 23.45
N LEU A 217 -18.63 -1.01 23.61
CA LEU A 217 -19.99 -0.51 23.45
C LEU A 217 -20.05 0.60 22.41
N GLY A 218 -20.77 0.36 21.31
CA GLY A 218 -20.98 1.35 20.25
C GLY A 218 -21.33 0.72 18.90
N ARG A 219 -21.66 1.56 17.91
CA ARG A 219 -21.99 1.07 16.56
C ARG A 219 -20.84 0.27 15.93
N ILE A 220 -21.14 -0.91 15.40
CA ILE A 220 -20.22 -1.73 14.64
C ILE A 220 -19.97 -1.02 13.30
N SER A 221 -18.82 -0.35 13.23
CA SER A 221 -18.41 0.41 12.05
C SER A 221 -16.89 0.43 11.95
N TRP A 222 -16.37 0.61 10.74
CA TRP A 222 -14.93 0.62 10.50
C TRP A 222 -14.20 1.68 11.35
N LYS A 223 -14.85 2.82 11.61
CA LYS A 223 -14.30 3.92 12.40
C LYS A 223 -14.06 3.54 13.86
N LYS A 224 -14.82 2.59 14.41
CA LYS A 224 -14.70 2.22 15.81
C LYS A 224 -13.58 1.24 16.11
N GLY A 225 -12.91 0.69 15.09
CA GLY A 225 -11.66 -0.05 15.31
C GLY A 225 -11.81 -1.43 15.95
N ILE A 226 -12.99 -2.05 15.92
CA ILE A 226 -13.25 -3.35 16.57
C ILE A 226 -12.27 -4.44 16.08
N ASP A 227 -11.87 -4.37 14.81
CA ASP A 227 -10.87 -5.26 14.24
C ASP A 227 -9.50 -5.17 14.93
N ARG A 228 -9.08 -3.98 15.37
CA ARG A 228 -7.84 -3.80 16.15
C ARG A 228 -7.94 -4.46 17.52
N LEU A 229 -9.13 -4.43 18.12
CA LEU A 229 -9.36 -5.04 19.42
C LEU A 229 -9.36 -6.57 19.31
N ILE A 230 -9.93 -7.13 18.24
CA ILE A 230 -9.83 -8.58 17.97
C ILE A 230 -8.37 -9.00 17.78
N ASP A 231 -7.57 -8.24 17.02
CA ASP A 231 -6.15 -8.53 16.85
C ASP A 231 -5.37 -8.42 18.17
N ALA A 232 -5.68 -7.42 18.99
CA ALA A 232 -5.06 -7.25 20.30
C ALA A 232 -5.40 -8.42 21.24
N MET A 233 -6.67 -8.87 21.25
CA MET A 233 -7.11 -10.04 22.00
C MET A 233 -6.35 -11.31 21.59
N ALA A 234 -5.96 -11.45 20.32
CA ALA A 234 -5.22 -12.61 19.82
C ALA A 234 -3.78 -12.66 20.34
N GLN A 235 -3.24 -11.51 20.75
CA GLN A 235 -1.88 -11.37 21.29
C GLN A 235 -1.85 -11.43 22.83
N MET A 236 -3.01 -11.46 23.49
CA MET A 236 -3.10 -11.53 24.95
C MET A 236 -2.77 -12.94 25.46
N THR A 237 -1.52 -13.17 25.84
CA THR A 237 -1.04 -14.46 26.39
C THR A 237 -1.17 -14.58 27.91
N ARG A 238 -1.36 -13.46 28.62
CA ARG A 238 -1.42 -13.43 30.10
C ARG A 238 -2.80 -13.71 30.69
N VAL A 239 -3.86 -13.54 29.91
CA VAL A 239 -5.27 -13.78 30.30
C VAL A 239 -6.00 -14.49 29.14
N PRO A 240 -5.58 -15.73 28.80
CA PRO A 240 -6.07 -16.46 27.63
C PRO A 240 -7.57 -16.83 27.69
N GLU A 241 -8.19 -16.70 28.85
CA GLU A 241 -9.62 -16.95 29.09
C GLU A 241 -10.50 -15.70 28.91
N ALA A 242 -9.91 -14.51 28.78
CA ALA A 242 -10.68 -13.27 28.67
C ALA A 242 -11.64 -13.30 27.48
N LEU A 243 -12.90 -12.92 27.73
CA LEU A 243 -13.93 -12.73 26.71
C LEU A 243 -13.92 -11.29 26.18
N LEU A 244 -14.24 -11.13 24.91
CA LEU A 244 -14.55 -9.84 24.29
C LEU A 244 -16.05 -9.77 24.01
N VAL A 245 -16.74 -8.83 24.66
CA VAL A 245 -18.15 -8.52 24.43
C VAL A 245 -18.24 -7.27 23.55
N VAL A 246 -18.88 -7.42 22.39
CA VAL A 246 -19.11 -6.35 21.40
C VAL A 246 -20.60 -6.06 21.35
N ALA A 247 -20.99 -4.94 21.94
CA ALA A 247 -22.39 -4.50 22.03
C ALA A 247 -22.65 -3.27 21.14
N GLY A 248 -23.64 -3.38 20.25
CA GLY A 248 -24.12 -2.30 19.39
C GLY A 248 -24.61 -2.75 18.01
N ASN A 249 -25.24 -1.83 17.29
CA ASN A 249 -25.83 -2.07 15.97
C ASN A 249 -24.80 -2.17 14.84
N ASP A 250 -25.08 -3.02 13.85
CA ASP A 250 -24.27 -3.22 12.65
C ASP A 250 -24.95 -2.69 11.38
N ASP A 251 -25.08 -1.37 11.29
CA ASP A 251 -25.65 -0.72 10.10
C ASP A 251 -24.74 -0.83 8.86
N GLU A 252 -23.45 -1.15 9.03
CA GLU A 252 -22.47 -1.27 7.94
C GLU A 252 -22.28 -2.72 7.45
N GLY A 253 -22.91 -3.71 8.09
CA GLY A 253 -22.81 -5.13 7.71
C GLY A 253 -21.42 -5.73 7.94
N LEU A 254 -20.67 -5.24 8.92
CA LEU A 254 -19.29 -5.65 9.20
C LEU A 254 -19.16 -6.84 10.14
N ARG A 255 -20.23 -7.20 10.87
CA ARG A 255 -20.22 -8.29 11.85
C ARG A 255 -19.72 -9.62 11.26
N PRO A 256 -20.18 -10.10 10.07
CA PRO A 256 -19.70 -11.37 9.52
C PRO A 256 -18.18 -11.37 9.27
N GLY A 257 -17.62 -10.24 8.84
CA GLY A 257 -16.17 -10.10 8.62
C GLY A 257 -15.38 -10.08 9.92
N LEU A 258 -15.93 -9.50 10.99
CA LEU A 258 -15.30 -9.49 12.31
C LEU A 258 -15.36 -10.87 12.98
N GLU A 259 -16.48 -11.59 12.83
CA GLU A 259 -16.62 -12.98 13.31
C GLU A 259 -15.62 -13.92 12.61
N GLU A 260 -15.49 -13.82 11.29
CA GLU A 260 -14.49 -14.59 10.53
C GLU A 260 -13.06 -14.24 10.93
N ARG A 261 -12.77 -12.95 11.19
CA ARG A 261 -11.47 -12.52 11.70
C ARG A 261 -11.17 -13.13 13.07
N ALA A 262 -12.13 -13.10 13.99
CA ALA A 262 -12.01 -13.73 15.30
C ALA A 262 -11.76 -15.24 15.16
N ARG A 263 -12.48 -15.93 14.26
CA ARG A 263 -12.29 -17.36 13.99
C ARG A 263 -10.88 -17.67 13.49
N ARG A 264 -10.35 -16.89 12.53
CA ARG A 264 -8.97 -17.04 12.02
C ARG A 264 -7.91 -16.78 13.08
N ALA A 265 -8.20 -15.88 14.01
CA ALA A 265 -7.33 -15.57 15.15
C ALA A 265 -7.45 -16.60 16.30
N GLY A 266 -8.26 -17.67 16.15
CA GLY A 266 -8.49 -18.65 17.21
C GLY A 266 -9.40 -18.16 18.35
N LEU A 267 -10.10 -17.04 18.16
CA LEU A 267 -10.94 -16.36 19.15
C LEU A 267 -12.45 -16.54 18.92
N GLY A 268 -12.88 -17.41 18.00
CA GLY A 268 -14.30 -17.55 17.63
C GLY A 268 -15.22 -17.81 18.84
N ALA A 269 -14.79 -18.67 19.77
CA ALA A 269 -15.52 -18.93 21.02
C ALA A 269 -15.29 -17.88 22.12
N ARG A 270 -14.47 -16.85 21.90
CA ARG A 270 -14.12 -15.82 22.88
C ARG A 270 -14.65 -14.42 22.56
N VAL A 271 -15.15 -14.20 21.35
CA VAL A 271 -15.81 -12.95 20.94
C VAL A 271 -17.33 -13.17 20.95
N ARG A 272 -18.08 -12.28 21.60
CA ARG A 272 -19.55 -12.32 21.68
C ARG A 272 -20.14 -11.02 21.16
N PHE A 273 -21.03 -11.12 20.18
CA PHE A 273 -21.77 -9.99 19.63
C PHE A 273 -23.20 -10.02 20.17
N THR A 274 -23.59 -9.01 20.95
CA THR A 274 -24.88 -8.99 21.64
C THR A 274 -25.98 -8.23 20.88
N GLY A 275 -25.61 -7.50 19.82
CA GLY A 275 -26.53 -6.56 19.16
C GLY A 275 -26.73 -5.28 19.96
N GLU A 276 -27.81 -4.53 19.68
CA GLU A 276 -28.14 -3.32 20.44
C GLU A 276 -28.45 -3.64 21.91
N VAL A 277 -27.93 -2.82 22.82
CA VAL A 277 -28.25 -2.89 24.25
C VAL A 277 -28.59 -1.48 24.76
N ARG A 278 -29.61 -1.39 25.63
CA ARG A 278 -30.15 -0.14 26.20
C ARG A 278 -30.53 -0.35 27.67
N GLY A 279 -30.78 0.75 28.40
CA GLY A 279 -31.34 0.72 29.76
C GLY A 279 -30.60 -0.21 30.72
N ALA A 280 -31.36 -1.03 31.46
CA ALA A 280 -30.84 -1.97 32.44
C ALA A 280 -29.78 -2.94 31.88
N ALA A 281 -29.96 -3.42 30.64
CA ALA A 281 -29.00 -4.34 30.01
C ALA A 281 -27.65 -3.67 29.69
N LYS A 282 -27.68 -2.42 29.22
CA LYS A 282 -26.46 -1.62 28.99
C LYS A 282 -25.73 -1.35 30.32
N ARG A 283 -26.48 -0.96 31.36
CA ARG A 283 -25.95 -0.69 32.70
C ARG A 283 -25.27 -1.92 33.28
N LEU A 284 -25.94 -3.08 33.22
CA LEU A 284 -25.38 -4.35 33.68
C LEU A 284 -24.05 -4.67 32.98
N LEU A 285 -23.97 -4.48 31.65
CA LEU A 285 -22.74 -4.76 30.93
C LEU A 285 -21.60 -3.82 31.32
N LEU A 286 -21.88 -2.51 31.47
CA LEU A 286 -20.88 -1.54 31.92
C LEU A 286 -20.40 -1.85 33.35
N GLU A 287 -21.30 -2.14 34.28
CA GLU A 287 -20.99 -2.42 35.70
C GLU A 287 -20.31 -3.77 35.95
N ARG A 288 -20.33 -4.69 34.98
CA ARG A 288 -19.71 -6.02 35.11
C ARG A 288 -18.48 -6.19 34.22
N ALA A 289 -18.21 -5.26 33.31
CA ALA A 289 -16.98 -5.26 32.51
C ALA A 289 -15.74 -5.22 33.43
N GLY A 290 -14.72 -6.01 33.08
CA GLY A 290 -13.40 -5.94 33.71
C GLY A 290 -12.58 -4.77 33.16
N VAL A 291 -12.76 -4.45 31.88
CA VAL A 291 -12.17 -3.28 31.23
C VAL A 291 -13.05 -2.84 30.05
N PHE A 292 -13.18 -1.54 29.85
CA PHE A 292 -13.84 -0.97 28.68
C PHE A 292 -12.80 -0.55 27.64
N CYS A 293 -13.02 -0.93 26.38
CA CYS A 293 -12.10 -0.64 25.28
C CYS A 293 -12.78 0.14 24.15
N LEU A 294 -12.20 1.29 23.78
CA LEU A 294 -12.63 2.10 22.64
C LEU A 294 -11.49 2.33 21.63
N PRO A 295 -11.25 1.37 20.71
CA PRO A 295 -10.09 1.36 19.79
C PRO A 295 -10.29 2.23 18.53
N SER A 296 -11.09 3.29 18.64
CA SER A 296 -11.56 4.11 17.52
C SER A 296 -10.44 4.69 16.64
N ARG A 297 -10.64 4.66 15.32
CA ARG A 297 -9.82 5.38 14.34
C ARG A 297 -10.16 6.87 14.27
N SER A 298 -11.37 7.22 14.66
CA SER A 298 -11.88 8.58 14.77
C SER A 298 -13.13 8.55 15.65
N GLU A 299 -13.10 9.31 16.74
CA GLU A 299 -14.22 9.45 17.67
C GLU A 299 -14.24 10.88 18.21
N ASN A 300 -15.37 11.57 18.03
CA ASN A 300 -15.48 12.99 18.37
C ASN A 300 -15.27 13.28 19.87
N PHE A 301 -15.91 12.46 20.70
CA PHE A 301 -15.82 12.58 22.16
C PHE A 301 -15.65 11.19 22.76
N GLY A 302 -16.69 10.34 22.69
CA GLY A 302 -16.68 8.95 23.13
C GLY A 302 -17.52 8.70 24.39
N LEU A 303 -18.80 9.11 24.39
CA LEU A 303 -19.69 9.05 25.55
C LEU A 303 -19.69 7.70 26.29
N ALA A 304 -19.63 6.57 25.56
CA ALA A 304 -19.60 5.23 26.18
C ALA A 304 -18.37 4.99 27.07
N ALA A 305 -17.22 5.61 26.76
CA ALA A 305 -16.06 5.55 27.64
C ALA A 305 -16.26 6.44 28.89
N LEU A 306 -16.95 7.58 28.78
CA LEU A 306 -17.33 8.39 29.95
C LEU A 306 -18.33 7.64 30.85
N GLU A 307 -19.31 6.95 30.26
CA GLU A 307 -20.27 6.08 30.97
C GLU A 307 -19.53 4.94 31.71
N ALA A 308 -18.54 4.31 31.07
CA ALA A 308 -17.72 3.28 31.71
C ALA A 308 -16.89 3.82 32.88
N MET A 309 -16.31 5.02 32.74
CA MET A 309 -15.61 5.70 33.84
C MET A 309 -16.56 6.00 35.01
N ALA A 310 -17.76 6.49 34.73
CA ALA A 310 -18.79 6.74 35.75
C ALA A 310 -19.24 5.45 36.47
N ALA A 311 -19.23 4.31 35.77
CA ALA A 311 -19.47 2.99 36.36
C ALA A 311 -18.25 2.40 37.10
N GLY A 312 -17.17 3.19 37.28
CA GLY A 312 -15.95 2.79 37.97
C GLY A 312 -15.10 1.77 37.21
N ARG A 313 -15.22 1.69 35.88
CA ARG A 313 -14.48 0.72 35.07
C ARG A 313 -13.15 1.29 34.57
N PRO A 314 -12.07 0.49 34.56
CA PRO A 314 -10.87 0.83 33.81
C PRO A 314 -11.20 1.01 32.33
N VAL A 315 -10.68 2.09 31.74
CA VAL A 315 -10.92 2.42 30.33
C VAL A 315 -9.60 2.41 29.55
N VAL A 316 -9.62 1.74 28.40
CA VAL A 316 -8.55 1.74 27.41
C VAL A 316 -9.08 2.41 26.14
N VAL A 317 -8.50 3.54 25.76
CA VAL A 317 -8.86 4.25 24.53
C VAL A 317 -7.66 4.43 23.61
N THR A 318 -7.94 4.81 22.37
CA THR A 318 -6.92 5.24 21.40
C THR A 318 -6.77 6.76 21.43
N PRO A 319 -5.63 7.33 21.00
CA PRO A 319 -5.42 8.78 20.96
C PRO A 319 -6.43 9.54 20.07
N GLN A 320 -7.10 8.84 19.15
CA GLN A 320 -8.10 9.40 18.24
C GLN A 320 -9.50 9.52 18.87
N VAL A 321 -9.63 9.26 20.17
CA VAL A 321 -10.84 9.49 20.96
C VAL A 321 -10.75 10.87 21.60
N GLY A 322 -11.72 11.74 21.31
CA GLY A 322 -11.68 13.13 21.78
C GLY A 322 -11.61 13.30 23.30
N LEU A 323 -12.12 12.35 24.08
CA LEU A 323 -12.01 12.35 25.54
C LEU A 323 -10.70 11.74 26.08
N ALA A 324 -9.74 11.32 25.23
CA ALA A 324 -8.57 10.54 25.64
C ALA A 324 -7.72 11.17 26.75
N SER A 325 -7.73 12.50 26.89
CA SER A 325 -7.03 13.20 27.98
C SER A 325 -7.63 12.92 29.37
N LEU A 326 -8.91 12.53 29.47
CA LEU A 326 -9.57 12.22 30.74
C LEU A 326 -9.11 10.85 31.30
N PRO A 327 -9.17 9.73 30.54
CA PRO A 327 -8.61 8.46 31.00
C PRO A 327 -7.13 8.57 31.37
N GLU A 328 -6.32 9.32 30.61
CA GLU A 328 -4.90 9.51 30.92
C GLU A 328 -4.67 10.17 32.30
N ALA A 329 -5.54 11.11 32.69
CA ALA A 329 -5.47 11.82 33.96
C ALA A 329 -6.03 11.00 35.15
N GLU A 330 -7.02 10.14 34.90
CA GLU A 330 -7.78 9.38 35.92
C GLU A 330 -7.35 7.90 36.03
N GLY A 331 -6.16 7.54 35.51
CA GLY A 331 -5.59 6.20 35.64
C GLY A 331 -6.07 5.14 34.63
N GLY A 332 -6.80 5.55 33.58
CA GLY A 332 -7.05 4.76 32.37
C GLY A 332 -5.84 4.75 31.41
N LEU A 333 -5.91 3.91 30.37
CA LEU A 333 -4.81 3.76 29.41
C LEU A 333 -5.17 4.37 28.05
N VAL A 334 -4.29 5.25 27.56
CA VAL A 334 -4.31 5.69 26.16
C VAL A 334 -3.27 4.90 25.41
N VAL A 335 -3.71 3.95 24.59
CA VAL A 335 -2.82 3.05 23.85
C VAL A 335 -2.93 3.38 22.37
N ALA A 336 -1.79 3.73 21.76
CA ALA A 336 -1.72 3.80 20.32
C ALA A 336 -2.01 2.42 19.74
N GLY A 337 -3.13 2.26 19.02
CA GLY A 337 -3.35 1.06 18.22
C GLY A 337 -2.20 0.91 17.20
N PRO A 338 -1.91 -0.30 16.69
CA PRO A 338 -0.89 -0.49 15.67
C PRO A 338 -1.16 0.47 14.51
N GLU A 339 -0.32 1.50 14.42
CA GLU A 339 -0.38 2.47 13.35
C GLU A 339 -0.03 1.72 12.06
N ARG A 340 -0.83 1.91 11.00
CA ARG A 340 -0.26 1.75 9.67
C ARG A 340 0.88 2.76 9.63
N ARG A 341 2.14 2.31 9.66
CA ARG A 341 3.35 3.14 9.58
C ARG A 341 3.19 4.12 8.42
N GLY A 342 2.82 5.34 8.78
CA GLY A 342 2.32 6.33 7.83
C GLY A 342 1.79 7.57 8.54
N GLN A 343 2.36 7.94 9.68
CA GLN A 343 2.26 9.26 10.31
C GLN A 343 3.19 9.32 11.54
N SER A 344 4.48 9.59 11.33
CA SER A 344 5.36 10.08 12.39
C SER A 344 6.20 11.25 11.88
N GLY A 345 5.70 12.45 12.12
CA GLY A 345 6.52 13.64 12.28
C GLY A 345 6.68 13.86 13.79
N ALA A 346 7.92 13.84 14.26
CA ALA A 346 8.27 13.90 15.67
C ALA A 346 7.67 15.13 16.41
N ARG A 347 7.15 14.90 17.62
CA ARG A 347 7.17 15.91 18.68
C ARG A 347 7.77 15.28 19.94
N ARG A 348 9.05 15.57 20.18
CA ARG A 348 9.65 15.47 21.51
C ARG A 348 8.97 16.52 22.39
N SER A 349 8.42 16.08 23.52
CA SER A 349 7.99 16.97 24.61
C SER A 349 9.20 17.67 25.24
N PRO A 350 9.11 18.96 25.59
CA PRO A 350 10.12 19.64 26.39
C PRO A 350 9.95 19.23 27.87
N ARG A 351 10.99 18.61 28.44
CA ARG A 351 11.08 18.42 29.89
C ARG A 351 11.26 19.78 30.56
N GLY A 352 10.31 20.12 31.43
CA GLY A 352 10.36 21.24 32.35
C GLY A 352 11.39 21.04 33.47
N SER A 353 11.78 22.18 34.02
CA SER A 353 12.88 22.52 34.91
C SER A 353 12.73 22.14 36.40
N GLY A 354 13.89 21.96 37.05
CA GLY A 354 14.14 22.14 38.49
C GLY A 354 15.23 21.18 38.99
N ALA A 355 16.33 21.56 39.67
CA ALA A 355 16.82 22.84 40.16
C ALA A 355 18.31 22.70 40.57
N ARG A 356 19.06 23.84 40.54
CA ARG A 356 20.30 24.21 41.30
C ARG A 356 21.58 23.36 41.06
N SER A 357 22.69 23.90 40.55
CA SER A 357 23.62 24.83 41.23
C SER A 357 24.82 25.16 40.28
N ALA A 358 25.56 26.24 40.57
CA ALA A 358 26.43 27.02 39.67
C ALA A 358 27.91 26.52 39.55
N PRO A 359 28.92 27.33 39.12
CA PRO A 359 29.46 27.37 37.75
C PRO A 359 30.97 27.00 37.65
N GLY A 360 31.46 26.66 36.46
CA GLY A 360 32.90 26.44 36.23
C GLY A 360 33.31 26.52 34.75
N ARG A 361 34.28 27.38 34.47
CA ARG A 361 34.84 27.76 33.16
C ARG A 361 35.49 26.59 32.41
N ALA A 362 35.46 26.62 31.07
CA ALA A 362 36.64 26.72 30.19
C ALA A 362 36.33 26.23 28.76
N ARG A 363 36.52 27.12 27.78
CA ARG A 363 36.69 26.77 26.37
C ARG A 363 38.13 26.32 26.14
N ALA A 364 38.33 25.21 25.44
CA ALA A 364 39.52 24.99 24.61
C ALA A 364 39.18 24.01 23.48
N ALA A 365 39.50 24.42 22.25
CA ALA A 365 39.39 23.66 21.03
C ALA A 365 40.78 23.18 20.59
N ALA A 366 40.89 21.95 20.07
CA ALA A 366 41.96 21.47 19.19
C ALA A 366 41.45 20.18 18.50
N ARG A 367 41.10 20.22 17.19
CA ARG A 367 41.95 20.01 15.99
C ARG A 367 42.48 18.57 15.82
N ALA A 368 42.05 17.92 14.75
CA ALA A 368 42.86 16.98 13.98
C ALA A 368 42.78 17.33 12.48
N ARG A 369 43.94 17.30 11.83
CA ARG A 369 44.31 17.86 10.52
C ARG A 369 44.06 16.87 9.37
N ALA A 370 43.71 17.39 8.20
CA ALA A 370 44.04 16.79 6.90
C ALA A 370 45.15 17.62 6.23
N VAL A 371 46.14 16.95 5.63
CA VAL A 371 47.33 17.52 4.98
C VAL A 371 47.09 17.71 3.48
N ARG A 372 47.67 18.81 2.96
CA ARG A 372 47.55 19.45 1.65
C ARG A 372 48.21 18.67 0.49
N VAL A 373 47.76 18.97 -0.73
CA VAL A 373 48.60 18.98 -1.94
C VAL A 373 48.48 20.32 -2.68
N GLY A 374 49.64 20.78 -3.16
CA GLY A 374 50.06 22.01 -3.85
C GLY A 374 49.09 22.85 -4.69
N ALA A 375 49.26 24.17 -4.58
CA ALA A 375 48.78 25.19 -5.50
C ALA A 375 49.74 25.34 -6.69
N GLY A 376 49.22 25.23 -7.91
CA GLY A 376 49.87 25.62 -9.17
C GLY A 376 48.96 26.62 -9.92
N ARG A 377 49.58 27.60 -10.58
CA ARG A 377 48.96 28.75 -11.26
C ARG A 377 47.76 28.37 -12.14
N GLY A 378 46.69 29.15 -12.02
CA GLY A 378 45.40 28.90 -12.67
C GLY A 378 45.43 29.03 -14.21
N PRO A 379 44.62 28.21 -14.92
CA PRO A 379 44.23 28.49 -16.28
C PRO A 379 42.96 29.37 -16.32
N ASP A 380 42.79 30.03 -17.46
CA ASP A 380 41.72 30.94 -17.85
C ASP A 380 40.29 30.54 -17.40
N ALA A 381 39.47 31.57 -17.17
CA ALA A 381 38.06 31.50 -16.78
C ALA A 381 37.11 30.95 -17.88
N ARG A 382 37.52 29.94 -18.65
CA ARG A 382 36.69 29.25 -19.65
C ARG A 382 36.59 27.73 -19.51
N ASP A 383 37.21 27.12 -18.49
CA ASP A 383 37.07 25.68 -18.20
C ASP A 383 36.70 25.41 -16.73
N LEU A 384 35.54 25.93 -16.29
CA LEU A 384 34.91 25.44 -15.07
C LEU A 384 34.35 24.03 -15.35
N PRO A 385 34.60 23.00 -14.51
CA PRO A 385 33.96 21.71 -14.67
C PRO A 385 32.44 21.91 -14.67
N ALA A 386 31.77 21.39 -15.70
CA ALA A 386 30.32 21.45 -15.81
C ALA A 386 29.69 20.98 -14.49
N ALA A 387 28.76 21.76 -13.94
CA ALA A 387 28.03 21.37 -12.74
C ALA A 387 27.42 19.97 -12.96
N MET A 388 27.70 19.04 -12.05
CA MET A 388 27.16 17.67 -12.12
C MET A 388 25.65 17.72 -12.25
N THR A 389 25.11 17.03 -13.25
CA THR A 389 23.67 16.95 -13.44
C THR A 389 23.10 15.85 -12.54
N VAL A 390 22.18 16.20 -11.65
CA VAL A 390 21.36 15.21 -10.92
C VAL A 390 19.90 15.26 -11.38
N LEU A 391 19.38 14.13 -11.88
CA LEU A 391 17.98 13.95 -12.29
C LEU A 391 17.33 12.82 -11.50
N LEU A 392 16.11 13.03 -11.02
CA LEU A 392 15.34 11.99 -10.35
C LEU A 392 14.11 11.57 -11.14
N GLY A 393 14.05 10.29 -11.45
CA GLY A 393 12.92 9.62 -12.06
C GLY A 393 11.91 9.15 -11.02
N VAL A 394 10.62 9.29 -11.31
CA VAL A 394 9.53 8.99 -10.37
C VAL A 394 8.44 8.17 -11.05
N SER A 395 8.14 7.00 -10.48
CA SER A 395 6.92 6.23 -10.74
C SER A 395 6.03 6.31 -9.50
N ALA A 396 4.83 6.88 -9.63
CA ALA A 396 3.94 7.17 -8.50
C ALA A 396 2.46 7.03 -8.87
N TYR A 397 1.62 6.74 -7.86
CA TYR A 397 0.16 6.60 -8.00
C TYR A 397 -0.26 5.55 -9.04
N HIS A 398 0.58 4.52 -9.13
CA HIS A 398 0.48 3.31 -9.95
C HIS A 398 1.21 2.20 -9.19
N PRO A 399 0.86 0.91 -9.36
CA PRO A 399 1.64 -0.20 -8.82
C PRO A 399 3.13 -0.08 -9.09
N ASP A 400 3.91 -0.65 -8.19
CA ASP A 400 5.37 -0.67 -8.26
C ASP A 400 6.00 0.73 -8.24
N ALA A 401 5.44 1.62 -7.42
CA ALA A 401 5.97 2.96 -7.26
C ALA A 401 7.43 2.92 -6.78
N ALA A 402 8.26 3.71 -7.44
CA ALA A 402 9.72 3.64 -7.34
C ALA A 402 10.35 4.99 -7.64
N ALA A 403 11.62 5.12 -7.27
CA ALA A 403 12.46 6.24 -7.65
C ALA A 403 13.79 5.75 -8.23
N ALA A 404 14.36 6.54 -9.14
CA ALA A 404 15.65 6.29 -9.76
C ALA A 404 16.43 7.59 -9.90
N ALA A 405 17.72 7.56 -9.62
CA ALA A 405 18.63 8.68 -9.77
C ALA A 405 19.56 8.48 -10.97
N VAL A 406 19.65 9.50 -11.81
CA VAL A 406 20.56 9.58 -12.94
C VAL A 406 21.50 10.76 -12.74
N VAL A 407 22.80 10.48 -12.76
CA VAL A 407 23.86 11.50 -12.67
C VAL A 407 24.67 11.47 -13.95
N ASP A 408 24.70 12.60 -14.67
CA ASP A 408 25.39 12.73 -15.95
C ASP A 408 25.06 11.59 -16.95
N GLY A 409 23.78 11.21 -17.00
CA GLY A 409 23.29 10.16 -17.91
C GLY A 409 23.53 8.73 -17.43
N ARG A 410 24.17 8.53 -16.27
CA ARG A 410 24.40 7.22 -15.66
C ARG A 410 23.41 6.93 -14.55
N PHE A 411 22.88 5.70 -14.50
CA PHE A 411 22.06 5.26 -13.37
C PHE A 411 22.94 5.04 -12.15
N VAL A 412 22.64 5.71 -11.03
CA VAL A 412 23.48 5.63 -9.81
C VAL A 412 22.77 4.99 -8.62
N ALA A 413 21.46 5.15 -8.52
CA ALA A 413 20.66 4.58 -7.44
C ALA A 413 19.22 4.38 -7.91
N GLY A 414 18.58 3.29 -7.48
CA GLY A 414 17.16 3.08 -7.75
C GLY A 414 16.60 1.97 -6.88
N VAL A 415 15.39 2.20 -6.38
CA VAL A 415 14.73 1.28 -5.45
C VAL A 415 13.21 1.43 -5.50
N GLU A 416 12.52 0.31 -5.37
CA GLU A 416 11.06 0.26 -5.26
C GLU A 416 10.61 0.60 -3.83
N GLU A 417 9.55 1.40 -3.68
CA GLU A 417 9.04 1.83 -2.37
C GLU A 417 8.57 0.64 -1.51
N GLU A 418 8.15 -0.48 -2.15
CA GLU A 418 7.76 -1.70 -1.45
C GLU A 418 8.87 -2.26 -0.55
N ARG A 419 10.16 -2.06 -0.91
CA ARG A 419 11.32 -2.53 -0.14
C ARG A 419 11.37 -1.85 1.23
N PHE A 420 10.95 -0.58 1.32
CA PHE A 420 10.91 0.18 2.57
C PHE A 420 9.57 0.06 3.31
N ARG A 421 8.45 0.15 2.59
CA ARG A 421 7.11 0.10 3.20
C ARG A 421 6.71 -1.31 3.65
N ARG A 422 7.40 -2.34 3.13
CA ARG A 422 7.08 -3.76 3.35
C ARG A 422 5.66 -4.13 2.87
N VAL A 423 5.16 -3.39 1.88
CA VAL A 423 3.85 -3.60 1.24
C VAL A 423 4.08 -3.86 -0.25
N LYS A 424 3.78 -5.09 -0.69
CA LYS A 424 3.97 -5.50 -2.09
C LYS A 424 3.22 -4.59 -3.07
N HIS A 425 3.87 -4.30 -4.18
CA HIS A 425 3.36 -3.52 -5.30
C HIS A 425 2.87 -2.13 -4.89
N TRP A 426 3.52 -1.49 -3.90
CA TRP A 426 3.10 -0.21 -3.34
C TRP A 426 2.65 0.78 -4.43
N ALA A 427 1.36 1.14 -4.40
CA ALA A 427 0.74 1.94 -5.46
C ALA A 427 0.61 3.44 -5.10
N GLY A 428 1.33 3.89 -4.07
CA GLY A 428 1.24 5.24 -3.51
C GLY A 428 2.37 6.18 -3.98
N TYR A 429 2.67 7.17 -3.14
CA TYR A 429 3.81 8.07 -3.34
C TYR A 429 5.13 7.42 -2.84
N PRO A 430 6.22 7.41 -3.64
CA PRO A 430 7.47 6.71 -3.31
C PRO A 430 8.43 7.55 -2.45
N GLU A 431 7.98 7.97 -1.27
CA GLU A 431 8.75 8.93 -0.43
C GLU A 431 10.12 8.42 0.01
N GLN A 432 10.21 7.16 0.48
CA GLN A 432 11.46 6.63 1.03
C GLN A 432 12.46 6.33 -0.09
N ALA A 433 11.97 5.81 -1.22
CA ALA A 433 12.77 5.63 -2.42
C ALA A 433 13.32 6.97 -2.95
N LEU A 434 12.50 8.03 -2.95
CA LEU A 434 12.94 9.37 -3.34
C LEU A 434 14.01 9.92 -2.40
N ARG A 435 13.81 9.82 -1.09
CA ARG A 435 14.82 10.26 -0.10
C ARG A 435 16.13 9.50 -0.25
N TRP A 436 16.08 8.19 -0.46
CA TRP A 436 17.26 7.37 -0.75
C TRP A 436 17.99 7.83 -2.01
N CYS A 437 17.26 8.09 -3.09
CA CYS A 437 17.85 8.57 -4.34
C CYS A 437 18.50 9.97 -4.20
N VAL A 438 17.91 10.87 -3.41
CA VAL A 438 18.51 12.18 -3.07
C VAL A 438 19.76 12.00 -2.22
N GLU A 439 19.74 11.12 -1.24
CA GLU A 439 20.91 10.81 -0.41
C GLU A 439 22.08 10.35 -1.29
N GLU A 440 21.84 9.38 -2.16
CA GLU A 440 22.88 8.76 -2.99
C GLU A 440 23.41 9.68 -4.10
N ALA A 441 22.53 10.44 -4.76
CA ALA A 441 22.90 11.21 -5.95
C ALA A 441 23.21 12.68 -5.66
N ALA A 442 22.75 13.21 -4.54
CA ALA A 442 22.84 14.62 -4.18
C ALA A 442 23.31 14.84 -2.73
N ALA A 443 23.91 13.84 -2.09
CA ALA A 443 24.42 13.91 -0.72
C ALA A 443 23.37 14.43 0.29
N GLY A 444 22.10 14.06 0.06
CA GLY A 444 20.98 14.43 0.92
C GLY A 444 20.40 15.83 0.65
N ASP A 445 20.95 16.58 -0.32
CA ASP A 445 20.45 17.91 -0.69
C ASP A 445 19.44 17.85 -1.86
N PRO A 446 18.12 17.92 -1.60
CA PRO A 446 17.12 17.94 -2.66
C PRO A 446 17.19 19.19 -3.55
N ALA A 447 17.85 20.27 -3.13
CA ALA A 447 18.01 21.47 -3.95
C ALA A 447 19.08 21.30 -5.04
N ALA A 448 19.99 20.34 -4.89
CA ALA A 448 20.97 19.97 -5.92
C ALA A 448 20.36 19.11 -7.05
N VAL A 449 19.10 18.66 -6.93
CA VAL A 449 18.38 17.96 -7.99
C VAL A 449 17.89 18.97 -9.02
N GLU A 450 18.43 18.90 -10.25
CA GLU A 450 18.07 19.82 -11.34
C GLU A 450 16.61 19.65 -11.78
N LEU A 451 16.14 18.40 -11.85
CA LEU A 451 14.84 18.07 -12.43
C LEU A 451 14.31 16.72 -11.94
N PHE A 452 13.00 16.68 -11.69
CA PHE A 452 12.24 15.46 -11.45
C PHE A 452 11.47 15.06 -12.71
N ALA A 453 11.65 13.85 -13.20
CA ALA A 453 10.96 13.29 -14.36
C ALA A 453 9.96 12.22 -13.94
N VAL A 454 8.69 12.43 -14.26
CA VAL A 454 7.59 11.58 -13.79
C VAL A 454 7.08 10.77 -14.96
N ALA A 455 7.03 9.46 -14.80
CA ALA A 455 6.62 8.50 -15.84
C ALA A 455 5.11 8.47 -16.09
N ARG A 456 4.49 9.65 -16.18
CA ARG A 456 3.07 9.77 -16.49
C ARG A 456 2.75 11.11 -17.11
N GLN A 457 2.05 11.08 -18.23
CA GLN A 457 1.62 12.29 -18.95
C GLN A 457 0.08 12.40 -19.00
N PRO A 458 -0.54 13.03 -17.99
CA PRO A 458 -1.98 13.30 -17.89
C PRO A 458 -2.68 13.72 -19.20
N ARG A 459 -2.03 14.61 -19.95
CA ARG A 459 -2.56 15.25 -21.17
C ARG A 459 -2.33 14.44 -22.46
N ALA A 460 -1.67 13.29 -22.40
CA ALA A 460 -1.50 12.43 -23.57
C ALA A 460 -2.87 11.97 -24.11
N HIS A 461 -3.02 11.98 -25.44
CA HIS A 461 -4.17 11.44 -26.17
C HIS A 461 -5.56 11.95 -25.73
N LEU A 462 -5.67 13.21 -25.30
CA LEU A 462 -6.95 13.81 -24.84
C LEU A 462 -8.09 13.67 -25.85
N ALA A 463 -7.84 13.89 -27.15
CA ALA A 463 -8.86 13.75 -28.19
C ALA A 463 -9.40 12.31 -28.29
N ARG A 464 -8.54 11.29 -28.20
CA ARG A 464 -8.95 9.88 -28.20
C ARG A 464 -9.71 9.51 -26.93
N LYS A 465 -9.26 9.99 -25.77
CA LYS A 465 -9.96 9.83 -24.49
C LYS A 465 -11.37 10.43 -24.56
N ALA A 466 -11.52 11.61 -25.15
CA ALA A 466 -12.81 12.29 -25.34
C ALA A 466 -13.72 11.53 -26.32
N ALA A 467 -13.20 11.12 -27.49
CA ALA A 467 -13.95 10.33 -28.47
C ALA A 467 -14.47 9.01 -27.89
N LEU A 468 -13.63 8.29 -27.13
CA LEU A 468 -14.04 7.07 -26.46
C LEU A 468 -15.14 7.34 -25.41
N ALA A 469 -14.99 8.40 -24.63
CA ALA A 469 -15.95 8.79 -23.61
C ALA A 469 -17.34 9.14 -24.21
N LEU A 470 -17.36 9.73 -25.40
CA LEU A 470 -18.58 10.00 -26.18
C LEU A 470 -19.21 8.70 -26.73
N ALA A 471 -18.39 7.79 -27.27
CA ALA A 471 -18.87 6.53 -27.83
C ALA A 471 -19.35 5.53 -26.76
N HIS A 472 -18.84 5.63 -25.52
CA HIS A 472 -19.17 4.72 -24.42
C HIS A 472 -19.57 5.50 -23.16
N PRO A 473 -20.73 6.19 -23.15
CA PRO A 473 -21.11 7.11 -22.08
C PRO A 473 -21.33 6.43 -20.72
N ARG A 474 -21.61 5.12 -20.69
CA ARG A 474 -21.66 4.33 -19.43
C ARG A 474 -20.29 4.23 -18.73
N SER A 475 -19.18 4.46 -19.45
CA SER A 475 -17.83 4.54 -18.88
C SER A 475 -17.52 5.89 -18.21
N LEU A 476 -18.33 6.94 -18.45
CA LEU A 476 -18.15 8.30 -17.91
C LEU A 476 -18.36 8.38 -16.39
N GLY A 477 -19.19 7.51 -15.80
CA GLY A 477 -19.43 7.47 -14.35
C GLY A 477 -18.17 7.31 -13.48
N ARG A 478 -17.07 6.84 -14.09
CA ARG A 478 -15.75 6.66 -13.45
C ARG A 478 -14.65 7.58 -13.99
N ALA A 479 -15.00 8.58 -14.78
CA ALA A 479 -14.10 9.69 -15.11
C ALA A 479 -13.56 10.37 -13.84
N LEU A 480 -14.30 10.31 -12.71
CA LEU A 480 -13.89 10.80 -11.39
C LEU A 480 -12.64 10.11 -10.81
N GLY A 481 -12.48 8.79 -11.00
CA GLY A 481 -11.29 8.05 -10.53
C GLY A 481 -10.04 8.40 -11.36
N ARG A 482 -10.22 8.53 -12.68
CA ARG A 482 -9.17 9.03 -13.59
C ARG A 482 -8.81 10.49 -13.31
N ALA A 483 -9.80 11.35 -13.04
CA ALA A 483 -9.61 12.76 -12.68
C ALA A 483 -8.89 12.94 -11.33
N ARG A 484 -9.17 12.07 -10.33
CA ARG A 484 -8.44 12.06 -9.05
C ARG A 484 -6.97 11.73 -9.22
N ASN A 485 -6.65 10.73 -10.06
CA ASN A 485 -5.26 10.35 -10.35
C ASN A 485 -4.54 11.46 -11.16
N LEU A 486 -5.22 12.05 -12.15
CA LEU A 486 -4.72 13.23 -12.89
C LEU A 486 -4.42 14.42 -11.95
N ALA A 487 -5.27 14.66 -10.94
CA ALA A 487 -5.05 15.72 -9.96
C ALA A 487 -3.88 15.42 -8.99
N GLN A 488 -3.67 14.16 -8.60
CA GLN A 488 -2.52 13.77 -7.76
C GLN A 488 -1.19 13.93 -8.49
N ILE A 489 -1.15 13.63 -9.80
CA ILE A 489 0.04 13.84 -10.63
C ILE A 489 0.27 15.34 -10.85
N ALA A 490 -0.79 16.11 -11.07
CA ALA A 490 -0.69 17.57 -11.21
C ALA A 490 -0.17 18.25 -9.94
N ASP A 491 -0.39 17.66 -8.76
CA ASP A 491 0.06 18.14 -7.45
C ASP A 491 1.43 17.55 -7.03
N LEU A 492 2.06 16.73 -7.86
CA LEU A 492 3.29 16.02 -7.49
C LEU A 492 4.45 16.98 -7.20
N GLY A 493 4.52 18.14 -7.87
CA GLY A 493 5.50 19.19 -7.55
C GLY A 493 5.33 19.74 -6.13
N GLU A 494 4.09 20.01 -5.70
CA GLU A 494 3.81 20.43 -4.32
C GLU A 494 4.05 19.31 -3.32
N ARG A 495 3.76 18.05 -3.70
CA ARG A 495 4.06 16.90 -2.85
C ARG A 495 5.56 16.71 -2.64
N LEU A 496 6.37 16.84 -3.70
CA LEU A 496 7.83 16.83 -3.63
C LEU A 496 8.33 17.97 -2.74
N ARG A 497 7.80 19.18 -2.93
CA ARG A 497 8.11 20.34 -2.09
C ARG A 497 7.87 20.05 -0.61
N ALA A 498 6.69 19.52 -0.28
CA ALA A 498 6.31 19.20 1.10
C ALA A 498 7.17 18.07 1.69
N SER A 499 7.45 17.01 0.93
CA SER A 499 8.28 15.89 1.40
C SER A 499 9.71 16.29 1.70
N PHE A 500 10.29 17.17 0.89
CA PHE A 500 11.67 17.62 1.04
C PHE A 500 11.82 18.92 1.83
N GLY A 501 10.72 19.55 2.26
CA GLY A 501 10.76 20.83 2.96
C GLY A 501 11.30 21.99 2.12
N LEU A 502 11.14 21.91 0.79
CA LEU A 502 11.64 22.93 -0.14
C LEU A 502 10.80 24.21 -0.05
N GLU A 503 11.44 25.36 -0.23
CA GLU A 503 10.74 26.66 -0.25
C GLU A 503 9.77 26.77 -1.43
N ARG A 504 10.12 26.18 -2.58
CA ARG A 504 9.35 26.22 -3.82
C ARG A 504 9.27 24.83 -4.45
N ALA A 505 8.22 24.61 -5.26
CA ALA A 505 8.07 23.36 -5.97
C ALA A 505 9.24 23.15 -6.94
N PRO A 506 9.88 21.96 -6.93
CA PRO A 506 10.99 21.70 -7.84
C PRO A 506 10.48 21.59 -9.28
N ARG A 507 11.40 21.69 -10.23
CA ARG A 507 11.09 21.50 -11.65
C ARG A 507 10.65 20.05 -11.87
N VAL A 508 9.47 19.87 -12.44
CA VAL A 508 8.91 18.55 -12.78
C VAL A 508 8.57 18.50 -14.27
N ILE A 509 8.96 17.42 -14.95
CA ILE A 509 8.46 17.11 -16.29
C ILE A 509 7.68 15.80 -16.30
N ALA A 510 6.66 15.75 -17.15
CA ALA A 510 5.82 14.57 -17.35
C ALA A 510 6.24 13.85 -18.64
N VAL A 511 6.57 12.56 -18.53
CA VAL A 511 6.97 11.67 -19.62
C VAL A 511 5.85 10.67 -19.87
N GLU A 512 5.49 10.39 -21.13
CA GLU A 512 4.50 9.37 -21.47
C GLU A 512 4.97 8.00 -20.95
N HIS A 513 4.10 7.26 -20.24
CA HIS A 513 4.43 5.99 -19.56
C HIS A 513 5.19 5.00 -20.44
N HIS A 514 4.71 4.76 -21.67
CA HIS A 514 5.37 3.84 -22.59
C HIS A 514 6.65 4.40 -23.19
N VAL A 515 6.80 5.72 -23.33
CA VAL A 515 8.09 6.33 -23.70
C VAL A 515 9.11 6.10 -22.60
N ALA A 516 8.70 6.22 -21.33
CA ALA A 516 9.55 5.88 -20.20
C ALA A 516 9.94 4.38 -20.21
N HIS A 517 9.02 3.47 -20.54
CA HIS A 517 9.37 2.05 -20.76
C HIS A 517 10.41 1.86 -21.88
N LEU A 518 10.22 2.46 -23.06
CA LEU A 518 11.20 2.35 -24.15
C LEU A 518 12.57 2.92 -23.74
N ALA A 519 12.58 4.05 -23.04
CA ALA A 519 13.79 4.71 -22.56
C ALA A 519 14.54 3.89 -21.50
N SER A 520 13.82 3.21 -20.59
CA SER A 520 14.44 2.36 -19.57
C SER A 520 15.17 1.17 -20.19
N ALA A 521 14.69 0.63 -21.31
CA ALA A 521 15.36 -0.43 -22.04
C ALA A 521 16.48 0.11 -22.95
N PHE A 522 16.17 1.04 -23.87
CA PHE A 522 17.11 1.46 -24.91
C PHE A 522 18.36 2.13 -24.32
N TYR A 523 18.20 3.10 -23.41
CA TYR A 523 19.33 3.86 -22.86
C TYR A 523 20.18 3.03 -21.88
N CYS A 524 19.66 1.92 -21.35
CA CYS A 524 20.40 0.98 -20.53
C CYS A 524 21.04 -0.16 -21.34
N SER A 525 20.67 -0.32 -22.62
CA SER A 525 21.18 -1.36 -23.50
C SER A 525 22.56 -1.00 -24.07
N PRO A 526 23.34 -1.99 -24.53
CA PRO A 526 24.59 -1.72 -25.25
C PRO A 526 24.38 -1.26 -26.70
N PHE A 527 23.13 -1.11 -27.16
CA PHE A 527 22.83 -0.88 -28.57
C PHE A 527 22.89 0.61 -28.94
N GLU A 528 23.64 0.94 -30.01
CA GLU A 528 23.59 2.26 -30.65
C GLU A 528 22.26 2.46 -31.39
N GLU A 529 21.75 1.42 -32.04
CA GLU A 529 20.46 1.37 -32.71
C GLU A 529 19.71 0.07 -32.35
N ALA A 530 18.42 0.19 -32.01
CA ALA A 530 17.57 -0.94 -31.66
C ALA A 530 16.10 -0.73 -32.05
N ALA A 531 15.42 -1.84 -32.33
CA ALA A 531 13.98 -1.91 -32.22
C ALA A 531 13.60 -1.84 -30.74
N CYS A 532 12.79 -0.85 -30.37
CA CYS A 532 12.32 -0.67 -29.01
C CYS A 532 10.86 -1.13 -28.93
N LEU A 533 10.56 -2.03 -28.00
CA LEU A 533 9.21 -2.55 -27.79
C LEU A 533 8.84 -2.45 -26.31
N SER A 534 7.69 -1.85 -26.03
CA SER A 534 7.04 -1.91 -24.72
C SER A 534 5.71 -2.63 -24.84
N VAL A 535 5.47 -3.65 -24.02
CA VAL A 535 4.19 -4.38 -23.94
C VAL A 535 3.75 -4.42 -22.47
N ASP A 536 2.58 -3.86 -22.19
CA ASP A 536 2.13 -3.63 -20.83
C ASP A 536 0.60 -3.77 -20.66
N GLY A 537 0.11 -3.62 -19.43
CA GLY A 537 -1.31 -3.49 -19.13
C GLY A 537 -1.90 -2.24 -19.81
N PHE A 538 -1.75 -1.08 -19.15
CA PHE A 538 -2.02 0.24 -19.75
C PHE A 538 -1.23 1.34 -19.04
N GLY A 539 -0.69 2.28 -19.82
CA GLY A 539 -0.18 3.55 -19.32
C GLY A 539 -0.52 4.67 -20.29
N ASP A 540 -1.02 5.81 -19.78
CA ASP A 540 -1.36 6.99 -20.59
C ASP A 540 -2.25 6.74 -21.82
N PHE A 541 -3.09 5.69 -21.78
CA PHE A 541 -4.01 5.25 -22.85
C PHE A 541 -3.38 4.38 -23.95
N VAL A 542 -2.15 3.94 -23.74
CA VAL A 542 -1.40 3.00 -24.60
C VAL A 542 -1.17 1.70 -23.82
N SER A 543 -1.05 0.57 -24.51
CA SER A 543 -0.67 -0.74 -23.96
C SER A 543 0.53 -1.37 -24.66
N VAL A 544 0.78 -0.97 -25.91
CA VAL A 544 1.97 -1.37 -26.66
C VAL A 544 2.53 -0.15 -27.37
N MET A 545 3.85 0.00 -27.33
CA MET A 545 4.56 1.01 -28.10
C MET A 545 5.73 0.38 -28.83
N ILE A 546 5.82 0.66 -30.13
CA ILE A 546 6.96 0.30 -30.98
C ILE A 546 7.70 1.59 -31.30
N GLY A 547 9.01 1.59 -31.08
CA GLY A 547 9.89 2.69 -31.44
C GLY A 547 11.19 2.21 -32.07
N ARG A 548 11.94 3.17 -32.58
CA ARG A 548 13.33 3.02 -33.02
C ARG A 548 14.20 3.89 -32.13
N GLY A 549 15.09 3.25 -31.37
CA GLY A 549 16.14 3.94 -30.65
C GLY A 549 17.35 4.13 -31.55
N ARG A 550 17.89 5.34 -31.67
CA ARG A 550 19.16 5.61 -32.35
C ARG A 550 19.92 6.74 -31.67
N GLY A 551 21.13 6.46 -31.19
CA GLY A 551 21.94 7.41 -30.44
C GLY A 551 21.20 7.90 -29.19
N ARG A 552 20.84 9.20 -29.17
CA ARG A 552 20.15 9.88 -28.05
C ARG A 552 18.64 10.04 -28.23
N ARG A 553 18.03 9.44 -29.25
CA ARG A 553 16.61 9.63 -29.59
C ARG A 553 15.86 8.32 -29.67
N ILE A 554 14.60 8.34 -29.25
CA ILE A 554 13.62 7.30 -29.46
C ILE A 554 12.50 7.85 -30.35
N GLU A 555 12.46 7.39 -31.59
CA GLU A 555 11.37 7.68 -32.52
C GLU A 555 10.21 6.72 -32.25
N VAL A 556 9.04 7.22 -31.87
CA VAL A 556 7.85 6.37 -31.70
C VAL A 556 7.18 6.11 -33.05
N LEU A 557 7.16 4.84 -33.47
CA LEU A 557 6.68 4.40 -34.78
C LEU A 557 5.22 3.94 -34.75
N GLU A 558 4.79 3.28 -33.66
CA GLU A 558 3.44 2.72 -33.55
C GLU A 558 2.97 2.62 -32.11
N ARG A 559 1.65 2.69 -31.92
CA ARG A 559 0.98 2.54 -30.62
C ARG A 559 -0.24 1.63 -30.77
N VAL A 560 -0.43 0.73 -29.81
CA VAL A 560 -1.73 0.08 -29.56
C VAL A 560 -2.39 0.81 -28.40
N TYR A 561 -3.60 1.31 -28.65
CA TYR A 561 -4.34 2.10 -27.68
C TYR A 561 -5.30 1.24 -26.85
N PHE A 562 -5.65 1.77 -25.68
CA PHE A 562 -6.83 1.33 -24.95
C PHE A 562 -8.04 1.26 -25.91
N PRO A 563 -8.86 0.19 -25.89
CA PRO A 563 -8.98 -0.83 -24.84
C PRO A 563 -8.23 -2.15 -25.09
N HIS A 564 -7.32 -2.25 -26.05
CA HIS A 564 -6.68 -3.53 -26.40
C HIS A 564 -5.35 -3.70 -25.65
N SER A 565 -5.13 -4.83 -24.97
CA SER A 565 -3.91 -5.10 -24.21
C SER A 565 -3.67 -6.61 -24.04
N LEU A 566 -2.45 -7.06 -24.38
CA LEU A 566 -2.03 -8.44 -24.08
C LEU A 566 -1.84 -8.64 -22.57
N GLY A 567 -1.43 -7.61 -21.83
CA GLY A 567 -1.34 -7.65 -20.38
C GLY A 567 -2.70 -7.95 -19.75
N LEU A 568 -3.77 -7.26 -20.18
CA LEU A 568 -5.10 -7.56 -19.66
C LEU A 568 -5.65 -8.92 -20.08
N PHE A 569 -5.33 -9.40 -21.27
CA PHE A 569 -5.64 -10.79 -21.64
C PHE A 569 -5.02 -11.76 -20.63
N TYR A 570 -3.73 -11.59 -20.33
CA TYR A 570 -3.01 -12.43 -19.39
C TYR A 570 -3.57 -12.33 -17.96
N THR A 571 -3.83 -11.10 -17.48
CA THR A 571 -4.44 -10.85 -16.16
C THR A 571 -5.84 -11.46 -16.05
N ALA A 572 -6.68 -11.35 -17.10
CA ALA A 572 -8.02 -11.93 -17.10
C ALA A 572 -8.01 -13.44 -16.88
N LEU A 573 -7.14 -14.14 -17.59
CA LEU A 573 -7.03 -15.60 -17.47
C LEU A 573 -6.32 -15.99 -16.15
N THR A 574 -5.39 -15.17 -15.66
CA THR A 574 -4.80 -15.35 -14.32
C THR A 574 -5.87 -15.28 -13.21
N GLN A 575 -6.79 -14.31 -13.28
CA GLN A 575 -7.92 -14.21 -12.36
C GLN A 575 -8.89 -15.39 -12.52
N TYR A 576 -9.17 -15.81 -13.76
CA TYR A 576 -10.03 -16.97 -14.06
C TYR A 576 -9.48 -18.27 -13.45
N LEU A 577 -8.14 -18.40 -13.37
CA LEU A 577 -7.43 -19.50 -12.72
C LEU A 577 -7.39 -19.40 -11.19
N GLY A 578 -8.10 -18.43 -10.58
CA GLY A 578 -8.22 -18.29 -9.13
C GLY A 578 -7.08 -17.49 -8.48
N PHE A 579 -6.34 -16.68 -9.25
CA PHE A 579 -5.29 -15.81 -8.73
C PHE A 579 -5.64 -14.33 -8.92
N PRO A 580 -6.40 -13.73 -7.98
CA PRO A 580 -7.00 -12.41 -8.20
C PRO A 580 -6.06 -11.22 -7.95
N ARG A 581 -4.89 -11.45 -7.33
CA ARG A 581 -4.03 -10.36 -6.86
C ARG A 581 -3.17 -9.81 -8.01
N PHE A 582 -2.89 -8.52 -7.98
CA PHE A 582 -1.92 -7.91 -8.87
C PHE A 582 -0.54 -8.57 -8.70
N GLY A 583 0.12 -8.88 -9.82
CA GLY A 583 1.43 -9.53 -9.82
C GLY A 583 1.38 -11.05 -9.67
N ASP A 584 0.20 -11.69 -9.65
CA ASP A 584 0.09 -13.15 -9.63
C ASP A 584 0.29 -13.81 -11.01
N GLU A 585 0.49 -13.04 -12.10
CA GLU A 585 0.64 -13.53 -13.47
C GLU A 585 1.77 -14.57 -13.62
N TYR A 586 2.85 -14.46 -12.83
CA TYR A 586 3.93 -15.45 -12.84
C TYR A 586 3.46 -16.83 -12.35
N LYS A 587 2.38 -16.92 -11.57
CA LYS A 587 1.79 -18.21 -11.15
C LYS A 587 1.15 -18.90 -12.34
N ALA A 588 0.41 -18.16 -13.16
CA ALA A 588 -0.17 -18.69 -14.38
C ALA A 588 0.93 -19.14 -15.37
N MET A 589 2.05 -18.41 -15.47
CA MET A 589 3.22 -18.87 -16.23
C MET A 589 3.77 -20.21 -15.70
N ALA A 590 3.89 -20.36 -14.38
CA ALA A 590 4.38 -21.60 -13.78
C ALA A 590 3.43 -22.79 -14.01
N LEU A 591 2.11 -22.53 -14.08
CA LEU A 591 1.11 -23.55 -14.40
C LEU A 591 1.16 -23.99 -15.87
N ALA A 592 1.46 -23.06 -16.78
CA ALA A 592 1.52 -23.34 -18.21
C ALA A 592 2.51 -24.46 -18.57
N ALA A 593 3.61 -24.58 -17.84
CA ALA A 593 4.61 -25.64 -18.04
C ALA A 593 4.14 -27.06 -17.70
N ARG A 594 2.94 -27.22 -17.11
CA ARG A 594 2.38 -28.51 -16.66
C ARG A 594 1.18 -28.99 -17.49
N GLY A 595 0.71 -28.20 -18.45
CA GLY A 595 -0.50 -28.47 -19.20
C GLY A 595 -0.25 -28.59 -20.70
N GLU A 596 -1.29 -28.99 -21.41
CA GLU A 596 -1.32 -29.01 -22.87
C GLU A 596 -2.22 -27.88 -23.41
N PRO A 597 -1.90 -27.26 -24.56
CA PRO A 597 -2.63 -26.11 -25.08
C PRO A 597 -3.99 -26.46 -25.73
N ARG A 598 -4.83 -27.26 -25.05
CA ARG A 598 -6.10 -27.82 -25.54
C ARG A 598 -7.21 -26.78 -25.76
N PHE A 599 -7.10 -25.61 -25.14
CA PHE A 599 -8.03 -24.48 -25.25
C PHE A 599 -7.50 -23.35 -26.14
N ALA A 600 -6.37 -23.55 -26.83
CA ALA A 600 -5.70 -22.47 -27.59
C ALA A 600 -6.63 -21.89 -28.68
N ARG A 601 -7.43 -22.72 -29.35
CA ARG A 601 -8.39 -22.26 -30.37
C ARG A 601 -9.45 -21.32 -29.77
N GLN A 602 -10.03 -21.68 -28.63
CA GLN A 602 -11.03 -20.85 -27.95
C GLN A 602 -10.41 -19.52 -27.49
N LEU A 603 -9.21 -19.56 -26.91
CA LEU A 603 -8.53 -18.36 -26.42
C LEU A 603 -8.02 -17.46 -27.54
N ALA A 604 -7.62 -18.03 -28.69
CA ALA A 604 -7.23 -17.26 -29.87
C ALA A 604 -8.40 -16.41 -30.42
N ALA A 605 -9.65 -16.87 -30.25
CA ALA A 605 -10.84 -16.10 -30.62
C ALA A 605 -11.06 -14.88 -29.72
N ILE A 606 -10.54 -14.88 -28.48
CA ILE A 606 -10.61 -13.74 -27.55
C ILE A 606 -9.58 -12.66 -27.95
N VAL A 607 -8.48 -13.05 -28.60
CA VAL A 607 -7.41 -12.15 -29.05
C VAL A 607 -7.09 -12.41 -30.53
N PRO A 608 -8.03 -12.09 -31.44
CA PRO A 608 -7.82 -12.31 -32.87
C PRO A 608 -6.60 -11.55 -33.39
N GLU A 609 -5.84 -12.23 -34.24
CA GLU A 609 -4.78 -11.63 -35.02
C GLU A 609 -5.34 -10.58 -35.99
N ARG A 610 -4.54 -9.54 -36.25
CA ARG A 610 -4.81 -8.50 -37.23
C ARG A 610 -3.66 -8.43 -38.22
N ALA A 611 -3.94 -7.84 -39.39
CA ALA A 611 -2.98 -7.74 -40.48
C ALA A 611 -1.62 -7.19 -40.03
N GLY A 612 -0.55 -7.81 -40.52
CA GLY A 612 0.84 -7.42 -40.23
C GLY A 612 1.30 -7.71 -38.79
N GLY A 613 0.70 -8.69 -38.10
CA GLY A 613 1.11 -9.08 -36.74
C GLY A 613 0.56 -8.20 -35.63
N GLY A 614 -0.52 -7.46 -35.91
CA GLY A 614 -1.28 -6.75 -34.87
C GLY A 614 -2.26 -7.69 -34.15
N PHE A 615 -2.95 -7.17 -33.14
CA PHE A 615 -4.03 -7.90 -32.46
C PHE A 615 -5.13 -6.94 -32.03
N ALA A 616 -6.30 -7.49 -31.74
CA ALA A 616 -7.35 -6.80 -31.00
C ALA A 616 -7.99 -7.75 -30.00
N LEU A 617 -8.41 -7.25 -28.85
CA LEU A 617 -9.26 -8.03 -27.93
C LEU A 617 -10.70 -8.09 -28.45
N ASP A 618 -11.35 -9.25 -28.35
CA ASP A 618 -12.81 -9.33 -28.33
C ASP A 618 -13.31 -8.81 -26.98
N LEU A 619 -13.82 -7.58 -26.99
CA LEU A 619 -14.18 -6.83 -25.80
C LEU A 619 -15.42 -7.37 -25.09
N SER A 620 -16.16 -8.31 -25.68
CA SER A 620 -17.28 -8.97 -25.01
C SER A 620 -16.85 -9.80 -23.78
N TYR A 621 -15.58 -10.24 -23.75
CA TYR A 621 -14.99 -11.00 -22.65
C TYR A 621 -14.41 -10.14 -21.53
N PHE A 622 -14.36 -8.80 -21.70
CA PHE A 622 -13.65 -7.92 -20.78
C PHE A 622 -14.52 -6.79 -20.22
N ARG A 623 -14.34 -6.53 -18.93
CA ARG A 623 -15.08 -5.51 -18.19
C ARG A 623 -14.51 -4.12 -18.33
N HIS A 624 -13.19 -3.95 -18.53
CA HIS A 624 -12.51 -2.63 -18.40
C HIS A 624 -13.06 -1.51 -19.29
N LEU A 625 -13.67 -1.85 -20.43
CA LEU A 625 -14.36 -0.89 -21.29
C LEU A 625 -15.87 -0.77 -20.95
N SER A 626 -16.57 -1.91 -20.86
CA SER A 626 -18.04 -2.02 -20.84
C SER A 626 -18.64 -1.71 -19.47
N GLU A 627 -18.17 -2.44 -18.45
CA GLU A 627 -18.59 -2.38 -17.06
C GLU A 627 -17.59 -1.62 -16.19
N GLY A 628 -16.41 -1.30 -16.76
CA GLY A 628 -15.13 -0.90 -16.17
C GLY A 628 -14.66 -1.75 -14.98
N VAL A 629 -13.43 -1.54 -14.54
CA VAL A 629 -12.82 -2.29 -13.43
C VAL A 629 -12.44 -1.32 -12.34
N ASP A 630 -12.82 -1.63 -11.10
CA ASP A 630 -12.33 -0.91 -9.94
C ASP A 630 -10.88 -1.29 -9.71
N PHE A 631 -10.00 -0.34 -10.00
CA PHE A 631 -8.59 -0.41 -9.64
C PHE A 631 -8.33 0.59 -8.52
N THR A 632 -7.85 0.11 -7.38
CA THR A 632 -7.50 0.99 -6.26
C THR A 632 -5.99 1.16 -6.21
N TRP A 633 -5.53 2.36 -6.57
CA TRP A 633 -4.12 2.76 -6.56
C TRP A 633 -3.84 3.81 -5.47
N SER A 634 -4.24 3.53 -4.22
CA SER A 634 -4.14 4.50 -3.12
C SER A 634 -3.35 3.95 -1.93
N ASP A 635 -2.16 4.51 -1.70
CA ASP A 635 -1.32 4.37 -0.49
C ASP A 635 -1.43 2.98 0.18
N GLY A 636 -1.04 1.95 -0.56
CA GLY A 636 -1.13 0.56 -0.13
C GLY A 636 -0.85 -0.43 -1.26
N ALA A 637 -1.18 -1.69 -0.99
CA ALA A 637 -1.16 -2.74 -2.00
C ALA A 637 -2.32 -2.51 -2.99
N PRO A 638 -2.12 -2.76 -4.28
CA PRO A 638 -3.14 -2.60 -5.30
C PRO A 638 -4.26 -3.63 -5.15
N GLU A 639 -5.49 -3.18 -5.36
CA GLU A 639 -6.66 -4.04 -5.46
C GLU A 639 -7.20 -4.00 -6.89
N LEU A 640 -7.46 -5.19 -7.43
CA LEU A 640 -7.90 -5.40 -8.79
C LEU A 640 -9.27 -6.07 -8.80
N GLY A 641 -10.30 -5.36 -9.27
CA GLY A 641 -11.60 -5.97 -9.56
C GLY A 641 -11.51 -7.03 -10.67
N THR A 642 -12.52 -7.89 -10.77
CA THR A 642 -12.57 -8.89 -11.85
C THR A 642 -12.57 -8.22 -13.22
N VAL A 643 -11.59 -8.55 -14.06
CA VAL A 643 -11.41 -7.92 -15.38
C VAL A 643 -12.18 -8.60 -16.51
N PHE A 644 -12.63 -9.85 -16.31
CA PHE A 644 -13.39 -10.61 -17.31
C PHE A 644 -14.90 -10.57 -17.05
N THR A 645 -15.69 -10.72 -18.11
CA THR A 645 -17.17 -10.80 -18.05
C THR A 645 -17.63 -12.26 -17.85
N PRO A 646 -18.91 -12.51 -17.52
CA PRO A 646 -19.46 -13.87 -17.47
C PRO A 646 -19.33 -14.67 -18.78
N ALA A 647 -19.04 -14.02 -19.92
CA ALA A 647 -18.78 -14.70 -21.19
C ALA A 647 -17.53 -15.61 -21.13
N LEU A 648 -16.51 -15.27 -20.33
CA LEU A 648 -15.31 -16.09 -20.21
C LEU A 648 -15.60 -17.42 -19.49
N PRO A 649 -16.28 -17.44 -18.32
CA PRO A 649 -16.79 -18.68 -17.76
C PRO A 649 -17.79 -19.44 -18.64
N ALA A 650 -18.59 -18.76 -19.46
CA ALA A 650 -19.48 -19.45 -20.41
C ALA A 650 -18.69 -20.18 -21.51
N LEU A 651 -17.56 -19.62 -21.95
CA LEU A 651 -16.70 -20.22 -22.98
C LEU A 651 -15.86 -21.37 -22.45
N LEU A 652 -15.27 -21.20 -21.27
CA LEU A 652 -14.29 -22.15 -20.74
C LEU A 652 -14.91 -23.11 -19.72
N GLY A 653 -16.00 -22.74 -19.06
CA GLY A 653 -16.49 -23.38 -17.83
C GLY A 653 -16.22 -22.51 -16.60
N PRO A 654 -16.66 -22.91 -15.39
CA PRO A 654 -16.57 -22.09 -14.19
C PRO A 654 -15.13 -21.63 -13.90
N ALA A 655 -15.00 -20.39 -13.42
CA ALA A 655 -13.72 -19.88 -12.94
C ALA A 655 -13.33 -20.59 -11.62
N ARG A 656 -12.04 -20.86 -11.45
CA ARG A 656 -11.53 -21.55 -10.26
C ARG A 656 -11.63 -20.65 -9.03
N ARG A 657 -12.08 -21.19 -7.90
CA ARG A 657 -12.00 -20.46 -6.62
C ARG A 657 -10.57 -20.53 -6.04
N PRO A 658 -10.08 -19.49 -5.33
CA PRO A 658 -8.70 -19.50 -4.80
C PRO A 658 -8.38 -20.70 -3.89
N ASP A 659 -9.37 -21.20 -3.15
CA ASP A 659 -9.32 -22.35 -2.24
C ASP A 659 -9.48 -23.71 -2.94
N GLU A 660 -9.90 -23.73 -4.21
CA GLU A 660 -10.13 -24.96 -4.96
C GLU A 660 -8.80 -25.57 -5.43
N GLU A 661 -8.71 -26.90 -5.46
CA GLU A 661 -7.51 -27.59 -5.96
C GLU A 661 -7.27 -27.32 -7.45
N LEU A 662 -5.99 -27.36 -7.84
CA LEU A 662 -5.61 -27.27 -9.25
C LEU A 662 -5.82 -28.62 -9.92
N SER A 663 -6.38 -28.61 -11.13
CA SER A 663 -6.70 -29.81 -11.91
C SER A 663 -5.99 -29.76 -13.27
N ALA A 664 -5.93 -30.88 -13.98
CA ALA A 664 -5.38 -30.95 -15.34
C ALA A 664 -5.97 -29.87 -16.26
N ARG A 665 -7.28 -29.64 -16.16
CA ARG A 665 -7.97 -28.60 -16.94
C ARG A 665 -7.43 -27.19 -16.66
N HIS A 666 -7.08 -26.89 -15.40
CA HIS A 666 -6.48 -25.60 -15.03
C HIS A 666 -5.09 -25.42 -15.65
N PHE A 667 -4.28 -26.49 -15.68
CA PHE A 667 -2.98 -26.49 -16.35
C PHE A 667 -3.14 -26.30 -17.87
N ASP A 668 -4.11 -26.99 -18.48
CA ASP A 668 -4.36 -26.89 -19.93
C ASP A 668 -4.81 -25.48 -20.34
N VAL A 669 -5.67 -24.83 -19.54
CA VAL A 669 -6.05 -23.43 -19.77
C VAL A 669 -4.84 -22.49 -19.66
N ALA A 670 -3.98 -22.68 -18.66
CA ALA A 670 -2.77 -21.89 -18.50
C ALA A 670 -1.79 -22.08 -19.68
N ALA A 671 -1.58 -23.32 -20.11
CA ALA A 671 -0.75 -23.66 -21.27
C ALA A 671 -1.30 -23.05 -22.57
N SER A 672 -2.62 -23.12 -22.75
CA SER A 672 -3.32 -22.52 -23.89
C SER A 672 -3.20 -20.99 -23.91
N MET A 673 -3.37 -20.35 -22.75
CA MET A 673 -3.20 -18.89 -22.60
C MET A 673 -1.78 -18.49 -22.96
N GLN A 674 -0.78 -19.19 -22.43
CA GLN A 674 0.63 -18.90 -22.70
C GLN A 674 0.96 -19.08 -24.20
N ALA A 675 0.46 -20.14 -24.84
CA ALA A 675 0.68 -20.38 -26.27
C ALA A 675 0.10 -19.26 -27.15
N VAL A 676 -1.15 -18.85 -26.89
CA VAL A 676 -1.79 -17.74 -27.62
C VAL A 676 -1.08 -16.40 -27.34
N TYR A 677 -0.69 -16.16 -26.09
CA TYR A 677 0.09 -14.97 -25.73
C TYR A 677 1.42 -14.94 -26.50
N GLU A 678 2.18 -16.03 -26.52
CA GLU A 678 3.46 -16.15 -27.25
C GLU A 678 3.29 -15.86 -28.74
N GLU A 679 2.27 -16.42 -29.38
CA GLU A 679 1.99 -16.19 -30.81
C GLU A 679 1.80 -14.71 -31.11
N ARG A 680 0.98 -14.00 -30.33
CA ARG A 680 0.71 -12.56 -30.50
C ARG A 680 1.92 -11.71 -30.11
N PHE A 681 2.63 -12.10 -29.06
CA PHE A 681 3.83 -11.40 -28.60
C PHE A 681 4.96 -11.47 -29.65
N PHE A 682 5.26 -12.65 -30.21
CA PHE A 682 6.29 -12.77 -31.25
C PHE A 682 5.89 -12.08 -32.55
N ALA A 683 4.60 -12.00 -32.87
CA ALA A 683 4.11 -11.19 -33.99
C ALA A 683 4.41 -9.69 -33.79
N LEU A 684 4.21 -9.16 -32.57
CA LEU A 684 4.58 -7.79 -32.21
C LEU A 684 6.10 -7.58 -32.27
N VAL A 685 6.90 -8.54 -31.80
CA VAL A 685 8.37 -8.46 -31.89
C VAL A 685 8.82 -8.39 -33.34
N ARG A 686 8.37 -9.31 -34.21
CA ARG A 686 8.70 -9.28 -35.65
C ARG A 686 8.27 -7.96 -36.30
N ARG A 687 7.11 -7.44 -35.93
CA ARG A 687 6.63 -6.13 -36.38
C ARG A 687 7.55 -5.00 -35.90
N ALA A 688 8.00 -5.02 -34.65
CA ALA A 688 8.93 -4.02 -34.12
C ALA A 688 10.28 -4.04 -34.85
N LEU A 689 10.86 -5.23 -35.06
CA LEU A 689 12.10 -5.40 -35.82
C LEU A 689 11.96 -4.87 -37.25
N ALA A 690 10.86 -5.22 -37.94
CA ALA A 690 10.61 -4.77 -39.31
C ALA A 690 10.38 -3.26 -39.43
N ARG A 691 9.63 -2.67 -38.49
CA ARG A 691 9.34 -1.23 -38.49
C ARG A 691 10.56 -0.39 -38.13
N ALA A 692 11.36 -0.85 -37.16
CA ALA A 692 12.59 -0.19 -36.76
C ALA A 692 13.75 -0.46 -37.72
N GLY A 693 13.75 -1.56 -38.48
CA GLY A 693 14.85 -1.92 -39.38
C GLY A 693 16.12 -2.38 -38.62
N SER A 694 15.97 -2.88 -37.39
CA SER A 694 17.08 -3.36 -36.56
C SER A 694 16.81 -4.78 -36.07
N ARG A 695 17.88 -5.56 -35.93
CA ARG A 695 17.84 -6.91 -35.31
C ARG A 695 18.21 -6.89 -33.83
N ASN A 696 18.57 -5.73 -33.27
CA ASN A 696 18.73 -5.57 -31.83
C ASN A 696 17.38 -5.19 -31.22
N LEU A 697 16.98 -5.85 -30.13
CA LEU A 697 15.71 -5.62 -29.45
C LEU A 697 15.93 -5.08 -28.04
N ALA A 698 15.42 -3.88 -27.77
CA ALA A 698 15.29 -3.32 -26.43
C ALA A 698 13.83 -3.47 -25.95
N LEU A 699 13.61 -4.25 -24.90
CA LEU A 699 12.29 -4.70 -24.45
C LEU A 699 11.97 -4.25 -23.01
N ALA A 700 10.76 -3.70 -22.81
CA ALA A 700 10.23 -3.30 -21.51
C ALA A 700 8.69 -3.45 -21.43
N GLY A 701 8.08 -2.97 -20.34
CA GLY A 701 6.66 -3.16 -20.00
C GLY A 701 6.43 -4.42 -19.17
N GLY A 702 5.36 -4.47 -18.37
CA GLY A 702 5.12 -5.59 -17.45
C GLY A 702 5.07 -6.95 -18.13
N CYS A 703 4.66 -7.01 -19.40
CA CYS A 703 4.61 -8.25 -20.18
C CYS A 703 6.00 -8.77 -20.57
N ALA A 704 7.04 -7.91 -20.56
CA ALA A 704 8.43 -8.31 -20.75
C ALA A 704 8.99 -9.11 -19.57
N LEU A 705 8.27 -9.25 -18.45
CA LEU A 705 8.60 -10.21 -17.39
C LEU A 705 8.18 -11.66 -17.72
N ASN A 706 7.51 -11.90 -18.86
CA ASN A 706 7.15 -13.24 -19.30
C ASN A 706 8.39 -14.01 -19.80
N SER A 707 9.08 -14.63 -18.85
CA SER A 707 10.33 -15.35 -19.09
C SER A 707 10.23 -16.58 -19.99
N LEU A 708 9.02 -17.16 -20.13
CA LEU A 708 8.78 -18.26 -21.08
C LEU A 708 8.86 -17.74 -22.52
N ALA A 709 8.18 -16.63 -22.81
CA ALA A 709 8.24 -16.00 -24.12
C ALA A 709 9.65 -15.45 -24.42
N ASN A 710 10.29 -14.80 -23.44
CA ASN A 710 11.63 -14.25 -23.61
C ASN A 710 12.69 -15.32 -23.93
N GLY A 711 12.54 -16.52 -23.36
CA GLY A 711 13.45 -17.65 -23.60
C GLY A 711 13.44 -18.18 -25.04
N ARG A 712 12.41 -17.84 -25.82
CA ARG A 712 12.21 -18.30 -27.20
C ARG A 712 12.37 -17.18 -28.25
N LEU A 713 12.85 -16.00 -27.86
CA LEU A 713 13.00 -14.86 -28.78
C LEU A 713 13.90 -15.19 -29.97
N PHE A 714 15.06 -15.81 -29.73
CA PHE A 714 16.02 -16.18 -30.78
C PHE A 714 15.50 -17.29 -31.70
N GLU A 715 14.62 -18.16 -31.21
CA GLU A 715 14.02 -19.26 -31.97
C GLU A 715 12.85 -18.77 -32.84
N ARG A 716 12.04 -17.83 -32.31
CA ARG A 716 10.74 -17.47 -32.89
C ARG A 716 10.74 -16.15 -33.67
N THR A 717 11.87 -15.45 -33.71
CA THR A 717 12.03 -14.13 -34.33
C THR A 717 13.43 -13.95 -34.91
N ASP A 718 13.62 -12.93 -35.76
CA ASP A 718 14.92 -12.59 -36.36
C ASP A 718 15.82 -11.73 -35.45
N THR A 719 15.58 -11.77 -34.14
CA THR A 719 16.35 -10.98 -33.18
C THR A 719 17.77 -11.54 -33.06
N ARG A 720 18.78 -10.68 -33.16
CA ARG A 720 20.20 -11.03 -32.98
C ARG A 720 20.64 -10.83 -31.54
N ASP A 721 20.35 -9.67 -30.97
CA ASP A 721 20.71 -9.31 -29.61
C ASP A 721 19.49 -8.76 -28.87
N VAL A 722 19.35 -9.13 -27.60
CA VAL A 722 18.21 -8.72 -26.76
C VAL A 722 18.72 -8.07 -25.48
N PHE A 723 18.19 -6.89 -25.18
CA PHE A 723 18.24 -6.28 -23.86
C PHE A 723 16.84 -6.19 -23.29
N ILE A 724 16.63 -6.78 -22.11
CA ILE A 724 15.38 -6.67 -21.35
C ILE A 724 15.72 -5.97 -20.05
N GLN A 725 15.00 -4.90 -19.73
CA GLN A 725 15.28 -4.11 -18.55
C GLN A 725 14.99 -4.93 -17.27
N ALA A 726 15.87 -4.86 -16.25
CA ALA A 726 15.81 -5.72 -15.06
C ALA A 726 14.51 -5.61 -14.24
N ALA A 727 13.99 -4.40 -14.09
CA ALA A 727 12.68 -4.06 -13.52
C ALA A 727 11.66 -3.68 -14.62
N ALA A 728 11.50 -4.53 -15.65
CA ALA A 728 10.76 -4.17 -16.88
C ALA A 728 9.30 -3.74 -16.66
N HIS A 729 8.73 -4.07 -15.50
CA HIS A 729 7.46 -3.56 -15.01
C HIS A 729 7.52 -2.06 -14.67
N ASP A 730 6.49 -1.53 -14.04
CA ASP A 730 6.30 -0.08 -13.91
C ASP A 730 7.32 0.64 -13.02
N ALA A 731 8.05 -0.08 -12.17
CA ALA A 731 9.18 0.49 -11.45
C ALA A 731 10.26 1.00 -12.42
N GLY A 732 10.53 0.26 -13.50
CA GLY A 732 11.49 0.62 -14.55
C GLY A 732 11.21 1.95 -15.23
N THR A 733 9.96 2.40 -15.23
CA THR A 733 9.58 3.68 -15.83
C THR A 733 10.17 4.88 -15.10
N ALA A 734 10.45 4.79 -13.80
CA ALA A 734 11.14 5.84 -13.05
C ALA A 734 12.50 6.12 -13.71
N LEU A 735 13.33 5.09 -13.89
CA LEU A 735 14.63 5.20 -14.56
C LEU A 735 14.48 5.73 -15.99
N GLY A 736 13.54 5.17 -16.75
CA GLY A 736 13.29 5.58 -18.12
C GLY A 736 12.88 7.04 -18.28
N ALA A 737 12.06 7.57 -17.36
CA ALA A 737 11.67 8.97 -17.37
C ALA A 737 12.88 9.89 -17.15
N ALA A 738 13.78 9.56 -16.22
CA ALA A 738 15.00 10.32 -15.98
C ALA A 738 15.98 10.28 -17.17
N LEU A 739 16.19 9.10 -17.77
CA LEU A 739 17.06 8.95 -18.95
C LEU A 739 16.48 9.66 -20.18
N TRP A 740 15.16 9.56 -20.39
CA TRP A 740 14.49 10.31 -21.45
C TRP A 740 14.62 11.83 -21.24
N ALA A 741 14.44 12.29 -19.99
CA ALA A 741 14.64 13.69 -19.65
C ALA A 741 16.07 14.16 -19.97
N HIS A 742 17.07 13.37 -19.60
CA HIS A 742 18.47 13.65 -19.86
C HIS A 742 18.75 13.79 -21.37
N HIS A 743 18.43 12.78 -22.16
CA HIS A 743 18.83 12.71 -23.56
C HIS A 743 17.96 13.55 -24.49
N GLU A 744 16.65 13.54 -24.28
CA GLU A 744 15.70 14.17 -25.21
C GLU A 744 15.22 15.54 -24.72
N ALA A 745 14.77 15.64 -23.46
CA ALA A 745 14.24 16.91 -22.97
C ALA A 745 15.33 17.96 -22.72
N LEU A 746 16.51 17.54 -22.24
CA LEU A 746 17.67 18.41 -22.00
C LEU A 746 18.68 18.35 -23.14
N GLY A 747 18.49 17.45 -24.11
CA GLY A 747 19.33 17.36 -25.30
C GLY A 747 20.77 16.91 -25.03
N ARG A 748 21.03 16.23 -23.92
CA ARG A 748 22.39 15.81 -23.55
C ARG A 748 22.83 14.54 -24.28
N PRO A 749 24.14 14.36 -24.55
CA PRO A 749 24.63 13.19 -25.26
C PRO A 749 24.34 11.91 -24.50
N ARG A 750 24.26 10.80 -25.23
CA ARG A 750 24.24 9.48 -24.61
C ARG A 750 25.68 9.06 -24.33
N GLU A 751 26.02 8.98 -23.05
CA GLU A 751 27.29 8.40 -22.61
C GLU A 751 27.26 6.87 -22.69
N ALA A 752 28.43 6.23 -22.61
CA ALA A 752 28.59 4.77 -22.68
C ALA A 752 28.13 4.06 -21.38
N PHE A 753 26.91 4.33 -20.90
CA PHE A 753 26.30 3.57 -19.81
C PHE A 753 25.58 2.33 -20.35
N VAL A 754 25.88 1.18 -19.76
CA VAL A 754 25.17 -0.09 -19.98
C VAL A 754 24.81 -0.66 -18.61
N MET A 755 23.57 -1.11 -18.45
CA MET A 755 23.14 -1.77 -17.23
C MET A 755 23.53 -3.25 -17.28
N GLU A 756 24.52 -3.61 -16.46
CA GLU A 756 25.08 -4.98 -16.44
C GLU A 756 24.71 -5.76 -15.18
N HIS A 757 24.29 -5.03 -14.14
CA HIS A 757 23.80 -5.58 -12.88
C HIS A 757 22.55 -4.84 -12.42
N ALA A 758 21.85 -5.42 -11.43
CA ALA A 758 20.67 -4.82 -10.81
C ALA A 758 20.94 -4.24 -9.42
N ALA A 759 22.16 -4.28 -8.90
CA ALA A 759 22.50 -3.81 -7.54
C ALA A 759 22.50 -2.28 -7.40
N TRP A 760 21.32 -1.65 -7.28
CA TRP A 760 21.14 -0.19 -7.28
C TRP A 760 20.44 0.36 -6.04
N GLY A 761 19.95 -0.50 -5.15
CA GLY A 761 19.26 -0.11 -3.93
C GLY A 761 20.20 0.08 -2.73
N PRO A 762 19.63 0.15 -1.51
CA PRO A 762 20.39 0.29 -0.27
C PRO A 762 21.43 -0.80 0.00
N GLN A 763 22.57 -0.38 0.55
CA GLN A 763 23.62 -1.23 1.12
C GLN A 763 23.78 -0.90 2.60
N TYR A 764 24.23 -1.89 3.38
CA TYR A 764 24.42 -1.77 4.82
C TYR A 764 25.79 -2.30 5.19
N GLY A 765 26.49 -1.56 6.05
CA GLY A 765 27.81 -1.96 6.54
C GLY A 765 27.73 -2.90 7.74
N GLU A 766 28.91 -3.38 8.17
CA GLU A 766 29.04 -4.26 9.34
C GLU A 766 28.42 -3.65 10.60
N ALA A 767 28.54 -2.33 10.80
CA ALA A 767 27.98 -1.66 11.96
C ALA A 767 26.45 -1.80 12.04
N GLU A 768 25.75 -1.71 10.90
CA GLU A 768 24.29 -1.92 10.82
C GLU A 768 23.94 -3.39 11.09
N VAL A 769 24.74 -4.32 10.56
CA VAL A 769 24.59 -5.76 10.79
C VAL A 769 24.73 -6.08 12.28
N ARG A 770 25.81 -5.61 12.93
CA ARG A 770 26.02 -5.83 14.37
C ARG A 770 24.94 -5.19 15.23
N ARG A 771 24.44 -4.01 14.87
CA ARG A 771 23.28 -3.40 15.56
C ARG A 771 22.02 -4.26 15.43
N ALA A 772 21.75 -4.82 14.25
CA ALA A 772 20.62 -5.71 14.05
C ALA A 772 20.77 -7.00 14.89
N LEU A 773 21.96 -7.59 14.93
CA LEU A 773 22.28 -8.77 15.75
C LEU A 773 22.12 -8.50 17.24
N ALA A 774 22.67 -7.37 17.73
CA ALA A 774 22.54 -6.97 19.12
C ALA A 774 21.07 -6.81 19.56
N ALA A 775 20.21 -6.31 18.67
CA ALA A 775 18.80 -6.15 18.93
C ALA A 775 17.99 -7.45 18.78
N GLY A 776 18.36 -8.31 17.82
CA GLY A 776 17.59 -9.50 17.45
C GLY A 776 18.00 -10.81 18.14
N ILE A 777 19.23 -10.89 18.67
CA ILE A 777 19.74 -12.09 19.36
C ILE A 777 20.08 -11.72 20.81
N PRO A 778 19.22 -12.11 21.78
CA PRO A 778 19.42 -11.80 23.20
C PRO A 778 20.79 -12.24 23.71
N GLY A 779 21.45 -11.36 24.49
CA GLY A 779 22.76 -11.63 25.08
C GLY A 779 23.97 -11.47 24.13
N SER A 780 23.75 -11.39 22.81
CA SER A 780 24.86 -11.25 21.85
C SER A 780 25.62 -9.94 21.98
N GLY A 781 24.89 -8.83 22.16
CA GLY A 781 25.45 -7.49 22.01
C GLY A 781 26.07 -7.24 20.63
N GLY A 782 25.72 -8.04 19.62
CA GLY A 782 26.29 -7.99 18.27
C GLY A 782 27.71 -8.54 18.13
N ARG A 783 28.19 -9.27 19.15
CA ARG A 783 29.52 -9.90 19.18
C ARG A 783 29.46 -11.33 18.66
N ASP A 784 30.62 -11.81 18.24
CA ASP A 784 30.83 -13.19 17.82
C ASP A 784 30.75 -14.12 19.05
N GLY A 785 30.33 -15.37 18.83
CA GLY A 785 30.14 -16.38 19.87
C GLY A 785 28.82 -17.15 19.72
N ARG A 786 28.54 -17.99 20.71
CA ARG A 786 27.34 -18.82 20.77
C ARG A 786 26.32 -18.25 21.77
N PHE A 787 25.09 -18.07 21.33
CA PHE A 787 23.99 -17.47 22.08
C PHE A 787 22.75 -18.38 21.96
N GLY A 788 22.65 -19.35 22.87
CA GLY A 788 21.66 -20.42 22.77
C GLY A 788 21.91 -21.32 21.54
N GLU A 789 20.89 -21.50 20.72
CA GLU A 789 20.96 -22.32 19.50
C GLU A 789 21.65 -21.60 18.32
N VAL A 790 21.96 -20.31 18.46
CA VAL A 790 22.52 -19.50 17.38
C VAL A 790 23.99 -19.20 17.64
N ALA A 791 24.82 -19.37 16.62
CA ALA A 791 26.22 -18.95 16.61
C ALA A 791 26.42 -17.79 15.63
N ILE A 792 27.32 -16.88 15.98
CA ILE A 792 27.71 -15.71 15.19
C ILE A 792 29.24 -15.74 15.03
N GLU A 793 29.72 -15.58 13.81
CA GLU A 793 31.16 -15.53 13.49
C GLU A 793 31.41 -14.52 12.37
N SER A 794 32.49 -13.75 12.51
CA SER A 794 33.00 -12.88 11.45
C SER A 794 34.04 -13.61 10.63
N VAL A 795 33.87 -13.63 9.31
CA VAL A 795 34.81 -14.23 8.35
C VAL A 795 35.22 -13.14 7.35
N PRO A 796 36.26 -12.33 7.66
CA PRO A 796 36.65 -11.17 6.84
C PRO A 796 37.27 -11.56 5.49
N ASP A 797 37.96 -12.71 5.43
CA ASP A 797 38.52 -13.20 4.19
C ASP A 797 37.42 -13.72 3.26
N GLU A 798 37.19 -13.01 2.15
CA GLU A 798 36.11 -13.33 1.22
C GLU A 798 36.26 -14.73 0.59
N GLY A 799 37.50 -15.17 0.33
CA GLY A 799 37.78 -16.50 -0.22
C GLY A 799 37.33 -17.61 0.73
N SER A 800 37.67 -17.47 2.01
CA SER A 800 37.28 -18.37 3.10
C SER A 800 35.76 -18.33 3.32
N LEU A 801 35.15 -17.15 3.32
CA LEU A 801 33.70 -16.99 3.43
C LEU A 801 32.96 -17.73 2.31
N CYS A 802 33.38 -17.53 1.05
CA CYS A 802 32.79 -18.18 -0.11
C CYS A 802 32.99 -19.70 -0.06
N THR A 803 34.19 -20.17 0.33
CA THR A 803 34.51 -21.60 0.43
C THR A 803 33.69 -22.28 1.53
N ALA A 804 33.61 -21.69 2.72
CA ALA A 804 32.80 -22.21 3.82
C ALA A 804 31.30 -22.21 3.49
N THR A 805 30.82 -21.15 2.84
CA THR A 805 29.41 -21.07 2.40
C THR A 805 29.10 -22.10 1.31
N ALA A 806 30.02 -22.30 0.35
CA ALA A 806 29.89 -23.33 -0.68
C ALA A 806 29.87 -24.75 -0.08
N ALA A 807 30.71 -25.02 0.93
CA ALA A 807 30.71 -26.29 1.65
C ALA A 807 29.39 -26.52 2.40
N ALA A 808 28.85 -25.49 3.06
CA ALA A 808 27.55 -25.55 3.73
C ALA A 808 26.41 -25.86 2.73
N LEU A 809 26.39 -25.16 1.59
CA LEU A 809 25.45 -25.42 0.50
C LEU A 809 25.58 -26.85 -0.03
N ALA A 810 26.80 -27.33 -0.27
CA ALA A 810 27.05 -28.70 -0.74
C ALA A 810 26.66 -29.78 0.28
N GLY A 811 26.69 -29.45 1.57
CA GLY A 811 26.14 -30.26 2.66
C GLY A 811 24.60 -30.24 2.73
N GLY A 812 23.94 -29.41 1.92
CA GLY A 812 22.48 -29.31 1.85
C GLY A 812 21.86 -28.25 2.77
N GLU A 813 22.65 -27.36 3.36
CA GLU A 813 22.13 -26.22 4.11
C GLU A 813 21.40 -25.24 3.18
N VAL A 814 20.34 -24.62 3.71
CA VAL A 814 19.67 -23.47 3.09
C VAL A 814 20.25 -22.19 3.67
N VAL A 815 20.84 -21.38 2.79
CA VAL A 815 21.61 -20.18 3.18
C VAL A 815 20.88 -18.91 2.75
N GLY A 816 20.59 -18.03 3.71
CA GLY A 816 20.24 -16.65 3.44
C GLY A 816 21.49 -15.85 3.09
N TRP A 817 21.47 -15.19 1.94
CA TRP A 817 22.61 -14.46 1.40
C TRP A 817 22.26 -12.98 1.24
N PHE A 818 22.85 -12.15 2.10
CA PHE A 818 22.62 -10.71 2.19
C PHE A 818 23.92 -9.96 1.96
N GLN A 819 24.11 -9.44 0.74
CA GLN A 819 25.37 -8.85 0.30
C GLN A 819 25.16 -7.54 -0.46
N GLY A 820 26.04 -6.55 -0.21
CA GLY A 820 26.11 -5.30 -0.98
C GLY A 820 24.77 -4.55 -1.15
N ARG A 821 24.64 -3.83 -2.26
CA ARG A 821 23.42 -3.12 -2.65
C ARG A 821 22.30 -4.10 -3.00
N SER A 822 21.06 -3.76 -2.64
CA SER A 822 19.87 -4.54 -3.00
C SER A 822 19.51 -4.42 -4.49
N GLU A 823 18.81 -5.43 -5.01
CA GLU A 823 18.42 -5.51 -6.41
C GLU A 823 17.29 -4.54 -6.79
N TRP A 824 17.41 -3.95 -7.98
CA TRP A 824 16.39 -3.21 -8.71
C TRP A 824 15.50 -4.18 -9.49
N GLY A 825 14.20 -4.16 -9.22
CA GLY A 825 13.22 -5.04 -9.83
C GLY A 825 12.88 -6.26 -8.97
N PRO A 826 12.09 -7.21 -9.53
CA PRO A 826 11.37 -8.20 -8.74
C PRO A 826 12.14 -9.50 -8.49
N ARG A 827 13.39 -9.60 -8.98
CA ARG A 827 14.24 -10.81 -8.89
C ARG A 827 15.33 -10.59 -7.85
N ALA A 828 15.58 -11.61 -7.03
CA ALA A 828 16.83 -11.68 -6.29
C ALA A 828 17.90 -12.27 -7.19
N LEU A 829 19.06 -11.61 -7.22
CA LEU A 829 20.11 -11.82 -8.21
C LEU A 829 21.48 -11.98 -7.53
N GLY A 830 21.52 -12.60 -6.35
CA GLY A 830 22.73 -12.82 -5.58
C GLY A 830 23.05 -11.74 -4.55
N HIS A 831 22.11 -10.85 -4.20
CA HIS A 831 22.30 -9.82 -3.16
C HIS A 831 21.34 -9.96 -1.98
N ARG A 832 20.06 -10.29 -2.24
CA ARG A 832 19.05 -10.59 -1.22
C ARG A 832 18.39 -11.93 -1.57
N SER A 833 19.19 -12.99 -1.46
CA SER A 833 18.88 -14.31 -2.01
C SER A 833 18.79 -15.39 -0.93
N ILE A 834 18.01 -16.43 -1.20
CA ILE A 834 18.08 -17.70 -0.49
C ILE A 834 18.69 -18.69 -1.46
N LEU A 835 19.79 -19.28 -1.04
CA LEU A 835 20.64 -20.17 -1.83
C LEU A 835 20.50 -21.60 -1.32
N ALA A 836 20.54 -22.55 -2.25
CA ALA A 836 20.51 -23.98 -1.93
C ALA A 836 21.22 -24.83 -3.00
N ASP A 837 21.50 -26.09 -2.65
CA ASP A 837 22.09 -27.07 -3.57
C ASP A 837 21.10 -27.44 -4.70
N PRO A 838 21.45 -27.19 -5.99
CA PRO A 838 20.58 -27.54 -7.11
C PRO A 838 20.53 -29.05 -7.40
N ARG A 839 21.48 -29.84 -6.90
CA ARG A 839 21.64 -31.28 -7.17
C ARG A 839 20.64 -32.15 -6.40
N ARG A 840 20.09 -31.62 -5.31
CA ARG A 840 19.19 -32.34 -4.40
C ARG A 840 17.75 -32.36 -4.92
N ALA A 841 17.23 -33.55 -5.22
CA ALA A 841 15.85 -33.71 -5.70
C ALA A 841 14.79 -33.24 -4.68
N ASP A 842 15.06 -33.40 -3.38
CA ASP A 842 14.17 -33.02 -2.27
C ASP A 842 14.21 -31.51 -1.95
N MET A 843 15.16 -30.75 -2.52
CA MET A 843 15.42 -29.36 -2.11
C MET A 843 14.23 -28.43 -2.36
N ARG A 844 13.43 -28.69 -3.40
CA ARG A 844 12.23 -27.89 -3.70
C ARG A 844 11.19 -27.99 -2.59
N GLU A 845 10.96 -29.21 -2.10
CA GLU A 845 10.03 -29.49 -1.01
C GLU A 845 10.56 -28.94 0.31
N LEU A 846 11.86 -29.12 0.55
CA LEU A 846 12.55 -28.60 1.71
C LEU A 846 12.44 -27.08 1.80
N LEU A 847 12.68 -26.33 0.71
CA LEU A 847 12.53 -24.87 0.68
C LEU A 847 11.09 -24.41 0.92
N ASN A 848 10.12 -25.11 0.31
CA ASN A 848 8.70 -24.81 0.53
C ASN A 848 8.28 -25.06 1.99
N ARG A 849 8.76 -26.13 2.62
CA ARG A 849 8.47 -26.48 4.02
C ARG A 849 9.20 -25.58 5.02
N LYS A 850 10.51 -25.34 4.82
CA LYS A 850 11.37 -24.59 5.75
C LYS A 850 11.09 -23.08 5.73
N ILE A 851 10.76 -22.52 4.56
CA ILE A 851 10.74 -21.07 4.35
C ILE A 851 9.50 -20.60 3.60
N LYS A 852 9.28 -21.07 2.36
CA LYS A 852 8.39 -20.35 1.44
C LYS A 852 6.90 -20.50 1.70
N ARG A 853 6.48 -21.63 2.27
CA ARG A 853 5.07 -21.93 2.62
C ARG A 853 4.09 -21.51 1.52
N ARG A 854 4.44 -21.85 0.27
CA ARG A 854 3.72 -21.44 -0.95
C ARG A 854 3.41 -22.64 -1.83
N GLU A 855 2.68 -22.41 -2.92
CA GLU A 855 2.21 -23.46 -3.81
C GLU A 855 3.36 -24.29 -4.41
N SER A 856 3.26 -25.62 -4.34
CA SER A 856 4.33 -26.57 -4.69
C SER A 856 4.72 -26.55 -6.17
N PHE A 857 3.85 -26.05 -7.04
CA PHE A 857 4.11 -26.00 -8.48
C PHE A 857 5.10 -24.92 -8.91
N ARG A 858 5.37 -23.93 -8.05
CA ARG A 858 6.25 -22.81 -8.40
C ARG A 858 7.71 -23.27 -8.57
N PRO A 859 8.36 -22.92 -9.69
CA PRO A 859 9.73 -23.33 -9.93
C PRO A 859 10.74 -22.47 -9.15
N PHE A 860 11.95 -23.00 -9.01
CA PHE A 860 13.13 -22.28 -8.55
C PHE A 860 14.10 -22.07 -9.72
N ALA A 861 15.01 -21.11 -9.56
CA ALA A 861 15.88 -20.64 -10.64
C ALA A 861 17.34 -21.04 -10.37
N PRO A 862 18.11 -21.44 -11.39
CA PRO A 862 19.56 -21.56 -11.28
C PRO A 862 20.25 -20.20 -11.46
N SER A 863 21.24 -19.90 -10.63
CA SER A 863 22.28 -18.90 -10.91
C SER A 863 23.53 -19.63 -11.37
N VAL A 864 23.97 -19.43 -12.61
CA VAL A 864 25.07 -20.16 -13.26
C VAL A 864 26.22 -19.21 -13.60
N LEU A 865 27.46 -19.70 -13.54
CA LEU A 865 28.61 -18.96 -14.08
C LEU A 865 28.39 -18.67 -15.56
N GLU A 866 28.52 -17.40 -15.95
CA GLU A 866 28.23 -16.94 -17.31
C GLU A 866 29.02 -17.74 -18.36
N GLU A 867 30.32 -17.92 -18.11
CA GLU A 867 31.27 -18.63 -18.96
C GLU A 867 31.03 -20.14 -19.09
N ARG A 868 30.13 -20.72 -18.27
CA ARG A 868 29.77 -22.16 -18.30
C ARG A 868 28.35 -22.40 -18.81
N THR A 869 27.63 -21.37 -19.27
CA THR A 869 26.21 -21.46 -19.65
C THR A 869 25.96 -22.51 -20.75
N GLY A 870 26.72 -22.46 -21.85
CA GLY A 870 26.58 -23.37 -22.99
C GLY A 870 26.81 -24.86 -22.71
N GLU A 871 27.46 -25.20 -21.59
CA GLU A 871 27.67 -26.59 -21.14
C GLU A 871 26.42 -27.20 -20.48
N TRP A 872 25.50 -26.36 -20.00
CA TRP A 872 24.35 -26.77 -19.19
C TRP A 872 23.01 -26.48 -19.87
N PHE A 873 22.95 -25.42 -20.66
CA PHE A 873 21.76 -24.99 -21.38
C PHE A 873 21.99 -25.12 -22.89
N THR A 874 20.89 -25.31 -23.61
CA THR A 874 20.91 -25.40 -25.08
C THR A 874 21.13 -24.06 -25.77
N ILE A 875 20.95 -22.95 -25.03
CA ILE A 875 21.15 -21.59 -25.50
C ILE A 875 22.30 -20.98 -24.69
N ASP A 876 23.33 -20.52 -25.39
CA ASP A 876 24.51 -19.88 -24.82
C ASP A 876 24.45 -18.37 -25.05
N TYR A 877 23.55 -17.70 -24.32
CA TYR A 877 23.37 -16.25 -24.38
C TYR A 877 23.09 -15.70 -22.97
N PRO A 878 23.77 -14.63 -22.51
CA PRO A 878 23.64 -14.11 -21.16
C PRO A 878 22.21 -13.71 -20.74
N ASP A 879 21.88 -13.97 -19.48
CA ASP A 879 20.65 -13.51 -18.84
C ASP A 879 20.92 -13.06 -17.39
N PRO A 880 21.58 -11.90 -17.19
CA PRO A 880 22.00 -11.46 -15.86
C PRO A 880 20.83 -11.12 -14.92
N PHE A 881 19.61 -10.98 -15.45
CA PHE A 881 18.44 -10.50 -14.71
C PHE A 881 17.37 -11.56 -14.44
N MET A 882 17.62 -12.83 -14.81
CA MET A 882 16.66 -13.92 -14.58
C MET A 882 15.29 -13.70 -15.26
N LEU A 883 15.35 -13.29 -16.52
CA LEU A 883 14.22 -12.93 -17.38
C LEU A 883 14.00 -13.91 -18.54
N LYS A 884 14.81 -14.97 -18.68
CA LYS A 884 14.68 -15.99 -19.73
C LYS A 884 14.62 -17.40 -19.15
N VAL A 885 13.80 -18.25 -19.77
CA VAL A 885 13.70 -19.67 -19.48
C VAL A 885 14.37 -20.44 -20.61
N TYR A 886 15.45 -21.15 -20.33
CA TYR A 886 16.15 -21.95 -21.33
C TYR A 886 15.97 -23.45 -21.10
N PRO A 887 15.97 -24.26 -22.17
CA PRO A 887 16.04 -25.71 -22.02
C PRO A 887 17.39 -26.14 -21.43
N VAL A 888 17.34 -26.90 -20.34
CA VAL A 888 18.50 -27.60 -19.78
C VAL A 888 18.82 -28.77 -20.71
N ARG A 889 20.11 -28.95 -21.01
CA ARG A 889 20.58 -30.06 -21.85
C ARG A 889 20.13 -31.41 -21.27
N PRO A 890 19.56 -32.33 -22.07
CA PRO A 890 19.01 -33.59 -21.57
C PRO A 890 19.92 -34.36 -20.61
N GLU A 891 21.21 -34.45 -20.96
CA GLU A 891 22.26 -35.14 -20.21
C GLU A 891 22.59 -34.49 -18.85
N GLN A 892 22.25 -33.20 -18.65
CA GLN A 892 22.51 -32.46 -17.42
C GLN A 892 21.32 -32.44 -16.45
N ARG A 893 20.09 -32.71 -16.93
CA ARG A 893 18.85 -32.55 -16.15
C ARG A 893 18.86 -33.31 -14.83
N ALA A 894 19.35 -34.55 -14.85
CA ALA A 894 19.43 -35.41 -13.67
C ALA A 894 20.43 -34.91 -12.62
N ARG A 895 21.41 -34.08 -13.01
CA ARG A 895 22.43 -33.52 -12.12
C ARG A 895 21.95 -32.30 -11.34
N VAL A 896 20.90 -31.61 -11.82
CA VAL A 896 20.36 -30.39 -11.21
C VAL A 896 18.82 -30.41 -11.11
N PRO A 897 18.22 -31.44 -10.49
CA PRO A 897 16.77 -31.62 -10.46
C PRO A 897 16.01 -30.52 -9.71
N ALA A 898 16.64 -29.80 -8.77
CA ALA A 898 15.94 -28.79 -7.97
C ALA A 898 15.59 -27.51 -8.77
N VAL A 899 16.34 -27.25 -9.84
CA VAL A 899 16.23 -26.06 -10.70
C VAL A 899 15.77 -26.39 -12.11
N THR A 900 15.51 -27.67 -12.38
CA THR A 900 14.96 -28.16 -13.65
C THR A 900 13.46 -28.38 -13.51
N ASN A 901 12.68 -27.76 -14.40
CA ASN A 901 11.24 -27.91 -14.49
C ASN A 901 10.85 -29.27 -15.09
N VAL A 902 9.57 -29.60 -14.97
CA VAL A 902 9.01 -30.86 -15.51
C VAL A 902 9.16 -30.98 -17.03
N ASP A 903 9.22 -29.85 -17.73
CA ASP A 903 9.45 -29.76 -19.18
C ASP A 903 10.94 -29.70 -19.57
N GLY A 904 11.85 -29.88 -18.59
CA GLY A 904 13.30 -29.86 -18.81
C GLY A 904 13.89 -28.45 -18.96
N THR A 905 13.17 -27.40 -18.56
CA THR A 905 13.64 -26.00 -18.64
C THR A 905 14.09 -25.44 -17.28
N GLY A 906 14.88 -24.37 -17.29
CA GLY A 906 15.26 -23.61 -16.09
C GLY A 906 15.27 -22.11 -16.35
N ARG A 907 14.76 -21.31 -15.41
CA ARG A 907 14.80 -19.83 -15.50
C ARG A 907 16.13 -19.32 -14.96
N LEU A 908 17.15 -19.28 -15.78
CA LEU A 908 18.51 -19.02 -15.30
C LEU A 908 18.78 -17.55 -14.99
N GLN A 909 19.78 -17.32 -14.15
CA GLN A 909 20.55 -16.08 -14.05
C GLN A 909 21.99 -16.40 -14.47
N THR A 910 22.57 -15.67 -15.42
CA THR A 910 24.03 -15.72 -15.64
C THR A 910 24.74 -14.80 -14.67
N VAL A 911 25.87 -15.25 -14.12
CA VAL A 911 26.68 -14.52 -13.16
C VAL A 911 28.09 -14.41 -13.71
N SER A 912 28.49 -13.21 -14.10
CA SER A 912 29.88 -12.90 -14.47
C SER A 912 30.64 -12.29 -13.31
N GLU A 913 31.96 -12.49 -13.31
CA GLU A 913 32.86 -11.88 -12.32
C GLU A 913 32.75 -10.35 -12.31
N ARG A 914 32.56 -9.74 -13.48
CA ARG A 914 32.43 -8.29 -13.62
C ARG A 914 31.16 -7.73 -12.97
N ALA A 915 30.03 -8.42 -13.12
CA ALA A 915 28.74 -7.93 -12.62
C ALA A 915 28.54 -8.20 -11.12
N ASN A 916 29.01 -9.34 -10.62
CA ASN A 916 28.89 -9.70 -9.20
C ASN A 916 30.05 -10.62 -8.76
N PRO A 917 31.23 -10.05 -8.44
CA PRO A 917 32.45 -10.83 -8.20
C PRO A 917 32.33 -11.77 -7.00
N ARG A 918 31.72 -11.33 -5.89
CA ARG A 918 31.56 -12.15 -4.69
C ARG A 918 30.63 -13.34 -4.93
N TYR A 919 29.52 -13.12 -5.64
CA TYR A 919 28.58 -14.21 -5.96
C TYR A 919 29.16 -15.18 -6.99
N HIS A 920 29.91 -14.66 -7.97
CA HIS A 920 30.70 -15.48 -8.90
C HIS A 920 31.69 -16.38 -8.15
N ARG A 921 32.48 -15.82 -7.21
CA ARG A 921 33.41 -16.60 -6.38
C ARG A 921 32.74 -17.67 -5.55
N LEU A 922 31.56 -17.39 -4.99
CA LEU A 922 30.75 -18.39 -4.27
C LEU A 922 30.34 -19.56 -5.19
N ILE A 923 29.80 -19.25 -6.38
CA ILE A 923 29.39 -20.28 -7.33
C ILE A 923 30.61 -21.06 -7.84
N ALA A 924 31.74 -20.40 -8.10
CA ALA A 924 32.98 -21.04 -8.52
C ALA A 924 33.57 -21.95 -7.41
N ALA A 925 33.45 -21.55 -6.13
CA ALA A 925 33.82 -22.41 -5.02
C ALA A 925 32.92 -23.66 -4.95
N PHE A 926 31.61 -23.50 -5.17
CA PHE A 926 30.68 -24.61 -5.26
C PHE A 926 30.97 -25.53 -6.46
N ASP A 927 31.33 -24.97 -7.62
CA ASP A 927 31.74 -25.74 -8.80
C ASP A 927 32.96 -26.62 -8.50
N ARG A 928 34.02 -26.05 -7.90
CA ARG A 928 35.22 -26.81 -7.52
C ARG A 928 34.93 -27.98 -6.58
N LEU A 929 33.92 -27.85 -5.71
CA LEU A 929 33.53 -28.90 -4.77
C LEU A 929 32.62 -29.97 -5.38
N THR A 930 31.83 -29.62 -6.39
CA THR A 930 30.68 -30.45 -6.82
C THR A 930 30.65 -30.79 -8.31
N GLY A 931 31.46 -30.12 -9.13
CA GLY A 931 31.43 -30.16 -10.59
C GLY A 931 30.17 -29.53 -11.20
N VAL A 932 29.44 -28.71 -10.43
CA VAL A 932 28.21 -28.02 -10.84
C VAL A 932 28.42 -26.50 -10.72
N PRO A 933 28.46 -25.73 -11.82
CA PRO A 933 28.77 -24.31 -11.83
C PRO A 933 27.54 -23.44 -11.58
N MET A 934 26.61 -23.90 -10.74
CA MET A 934 25.40 -23.15 -10.43
C MET A 934 24.87 -23.43 -9.03
N LEU A 935 24.06 -22.50 -8.54
CA LEU A 935 23.30 -22.61 -7.29
C LEU A 935 21.80 -22.43 -7.56
N LEU A 936 20.95 -23.05 -6.74
CA LEU A 936 19.55 -22.66 -6.69
C LEU A 936 19.45 -21.29 -6.02
N ASN A 937 18.78 -20.34 -6.67
CA ASN A 937 18.52 -18.99 -6.17
C ASN A 937 17.01 -18.70 -6.12
N THR A 938 16.55 -18.14 -5.01
CA THR A 938 15.22 -17.54 -4.88
C THR A 938 15.25 -16.26 -4.04
N SER A 939 14.23 -15.42 -4.19
CA SER A 939 14.04 -14.20 -3.39
C SER A 939 14.20 -14.43 -1.89
N PHE A 940 14.86 -13.54 -1.15
CA PHE A 940 14.92 -13.62 0.31
C PHE A 940 13.70 -12.93 0.93
N ASN A 941 12.66 -13.73 1.21
CA ASN A 941 11.37 -13.33 1.80
C ASN A 941 10.48 -14.54 2.16
N GLU A 942 9.42 -14.30 2.94
CA GLU A 942 8.31 -15.23 3.21
C GLU A 942 6.97 -14.53 2.88
N ASN A 943 6.57 -14.52 1.59
CA ASN A 943 5.34 -13.88 1.09
C ASN A 943 5.22 -12.35 1.32
N GLU A 944 6.32 -11.69 1.69
CA GLU A 944 6.50 -10.24 1.79
C GLU A 944 7.43 -9.71 0.67
N PRO A 945 7.65 -8.39 0.50
CA PRO A 945 8.70 -7.87 -0.39
C PRO A 945 10.08 -8.45 -0.05
N ILE A 946 11.03 -8.44 -0.99
CA ILE A 946 12.42 -8.88 -0.73
C ILE A 946 12.99 -8.09 0.46
N VAL A 947 13.66 -8.75 1.40
CA VAL A 947 14.28 -8.08 2.57
C VAL A 947 15.24 -6.98 2.12
N ASN A 948 15.18 -5.84 2.77
CA ASN A 948 15.99 -4.66 2.47
C ASN A 948 17.07 -4.47 3.53
N THR A 949 16.71 -4.47 4.82
CA THR A 949 17.62 -4.18 5.95
C THR A 949 18.21 -5.45 6.59
N PRO A 950 19.35 -5.36 7.32
CA PRO A 950 19.89 -6.49 8.08
C PRO A 950 18.91 -7.02 9.14
N ALA A 951 18.12 -6.13 9.76
CA ALA A 951 17.09 -6.51 10.72
C ALA A 951 15.99 -7.36 10.08
N GLU A 952 15.56 -7.02 8.85
CA GLU A 952 14.58 -7.82 8.10
C GLU A 952 15.14 -9.18 7.69
N ALA A 953 16.42 -9.24 7.28
CA ALA A 953 17.09 -10.50 6.95
C ALA A 953 17.22 -11.42 8.17
N LEU A 954 17.62 -10.84 9.32
CA LEU A 954 17.72 -11.55 10.59
C LEU A 954 16.34 -12.03 11.07
N ASP A 955 15.32 -11.19 11.03
CA ASP A 955 13.95 -11.57 11.42
C ASP A 955 13.42 -12.71 10.54
N CYS A 956 13.68 -12.68 9.22
CA CYS A 956 13.34 -13.77 8.32
C CYS A 956 14.10 -15.06 8.67
N PHE A 957 15.40 -14.98 8.96
CA PHE A 957 16.20 -16.14 9.41
C PHE A 957 15.65 -16.71 10.73
N LEU A 958 15.36 -15.86 11.72
CA LEU A 958 14.91 -16.28 13.04
C LEU A 958 13.52 -16.93 13.02
N ARG A 959 12.59 -16.41 12.22
CA ARG A 959 11.22 -16.94 12.12
C ARG A 959 11.07 -18.17 11.22
N THR A 960 12.06 -18.45 10.37
CA THR A 960 12.06 -19.59 9.45
C THR A 960 13.04 -20.66 9.89
N ARG A 961 13.02 -21.82 9.23
CA ARG A 961 13.99 -22.91 9.50
C ARG A 961 15.23 -22.80 8.60
N MET A 962 15.64 -21.59 8.23
CA MET A 962 16.88 -21.37 7.51
C MET A 962 18.07 -21.81 8.37
N ASP A 963 19.04 -22.48 7.73
CA ASP A 963 20.15 -23.13 8.44
C ASP A 963 21.26 -22.11 8.75
N ARG A 964 21.53 -21.22 7.78
CA ARG A 964 22.58 -20.20 7.86
C ARG A 964 22.14 -18.88 7.22
N LEU A 965 22.64 -17.77 7.74
CA LEU A 965 22.48 -16.42 7.21
C LEU A 965 23.86 -15.76 7.11
N VAL A 966 24.23 -15.30 5.92
CA VAL A 966 25.48 -14.58 5.66
C VAL A 966 25.14 -13.12 5.34
N MET A 967 25.53 -12.20 6.22
CA MET A 967 25.32 -10.75 6.11
C MET A 967 26.66 -10.02 6.03
N GLY A 968 27.07 -9.64 4.82
CA GLY A 968 28.43 -9.14 4.62
C GLY A 968 29.45 -10.22 4.98
N GLU A 969 30.30 -9.92 5.96
CA GLU A 969 31.32 -10.82 6.51
C GLU A 969 30.84 -11.61 7.74
N VAL A 970 29.63 -11.32 8.24
CA VAL A 970 29.10 -11.97 9.45
C VAL A 970 28.24 -13.16 9.06
N VAL A 971 28.57 -14.33 9.60
CA VAL A 971 27.84 -15.57 9.43
C VAL A 971 27.07 -15.86 10.72
N VAL A 972 25.78 -16.17 10.56
CA VAL A 972 24.88 -16.59 11.63
C VAL A 972 24.35 -17.97 11.26
N TRP A 973 24.42 -18.94 12.16
CA TRP A 973 23.86 -20.27 11.88
C TRP A 973 23.29 -20.90 13.14
N ARG A 974 22.45 -21.92 12.93
CA ARG A 974 21.89 -22.72 14.02
C ARG A 974 22.84 -23.88 14.31
N GLY A 975 23.36 -23.97 15.54
CA GLY A 975 24.13 -25.12 15.98
C GLY A 975 23.20 -26.26 16.37
N ALA A 976 23.64 -27.52 16.20
CA ALA A 976 22.97 -28.64 16.85
C ALA A 976 22.93 -28.40 18.37
N PRO A 977 21.82 -28.70 19.07
CA PRO A 977 21.83 -28.73 20.53
C PRO A 977 22.97 -29.67 20.96
N ASP A 978 23.73 -29.28 21.98
CA ASP A 978 24.80 -30.13 22.49
C ASP A 978 24.25 -31.54 22.77
N GLY A 979 24.69 -32.54 22.00
CA GLY A 979 24.42 -33.96 22.29
C GLY A 979 23.52 -34.78 21.35
N GLN A 980 23.25 -34.39 20.10
CA GLN A 980 22.68 -35.34 19.12
C GLN A 980 23.57 -35.48 17.86
N PRO A 981 23.97 -36.71 17.48
CA PRO A 981 24.70 -36.95 16.24
C PRO A 981 23.77 -36.75 15.04
N ALA A 982 24.31 -36.18 13.97
CA ALA A 982 23.62 -36.00 12.70
C ALA A 982 23.23 -37.37 12.11
N THR A 983 21.93 -37.56 11.86
CA THR A 983 21.38 -38.69 11.09
C THR A 983 20.89 -38.25 9.72
#